data_AF-A0A8J2S1S0-F1
#
_entry.id   AF-A0A8J2S1S0-F1
#
_cell.length_a   1.000
_cell.length_b   1.000
_cell.length_c   1.000
_cell.angle_alpha   90.00
_cell.angle_beta   90.00
_cell.angle_gamma   90.00
#
_symmetry.space_group_name_H-M   'P 1'
#
loop_
_entity.id
_entity.type
_entity.pdbx_description
1 polymer ?
#
loop_
_entity_poly.entity_id
_entity_poly.type
_entity_poly.pdbx_seq_one_letter_code
_entity_poly.pdbx_strand_id
1 'polypeptide(L)'
;MISTLNKFKKAGMSLRPMVSSIGVNSGSKMLKHRNYQTLTVQYRHRGILSRHSPLNRSIPFQNPTIYQTRNVGFLVGRILRGALKIRYLLLGGAVGGGISLQKSYEEWRDSLPDSKWIKDLFPSAEKVDSFRGSLMDLSSKFRDSLEGLDIDPRLKVFGERKVSELRAWFDSRLEDAIKAAEEEGKEENNKVTTQGISNGLNLFYLAVDSVSDVASPVVRAESFVTPTGAEKHGEERKKTENMQQKIDKMQEELMKVQLKYQKELEKLERDNKELRKQLLLKGHSGSANRKIKKSLIDMYSEVLDELCDYDVGYSTHDHLPRVVVVGDQSSGKTSVLEMIAQARIFPRGAGEMMTRAPVKVTLSEGPYHIAQFKDSSREFDLSKEADLSDLRKEVELRMLNSVKHGKTVSSEVISMTVKGPGLQRMVLVDLPGIISTQTTEMETGTREAIRHMTQTYMSNPNAIILCIQDGAVDAERSNVTDLVAQMDPQGKRTIFVLTKVDLAEENLTKPDRIRKILSGKLFPMRALGYFAVVTGRGNKDDSIAEIKQYEENFFSTSKLFNREGLVPSTQVTTKNLSLAVSECFWKMVRETVEQQADAFKATRFNLETEWKNNFPRLRELDRNELFEKARGEILDEVVNLSLVSPKEWEEALMKKLWEKVATHVFENLYLPAAQSDSSGTFNTTIDIRLKQWADQQLPRRSVECAWETLKEEFNRLVEKAKLSKDHDNIFDQLKAAVVDESMRKHQWEDKAAEVLRVIQLNTLEDRSVHDKQQWDSAVQFVERSVIEKLEVTEQNLNNLVGPSRTQQWLRWTNATAEQKEHAAVKNELERLLFSERNHPPTLSYEELTAARRNLQTNGVDVDNEFIRQTWHHVYRRHFLRKSLSRAYECRKGFWMYHQGLENEQVVDCNDVVLFWRIQQMLKVTANALRQQIMNREARRFEKEIKEVLEVYSQDREKKEQLLTGRRVQLAEELKRVRQIQEKLEEFIKSLNAEK
;
A
#
# COMPACT_ATOMS: atom_id res chain seq x y z
N MET A 1 30.72 11.27 23.26
CA MET A 1 30.31 12.57 22.69
C MET A 1 31.00 13.66 23.50
N ILE A 2 31.30 14.84 22.91
CA ILE A 2 32.29 15.84 23.37
C ILE A 2 33.74 15.36 23.15
N SER A 3 34.56 16.22 22.51
CA SER A 3 36.02 16.10 22.23
C SER A 3 36.46 14.87 21.41
N THR A 4 37.39 14.94 20.44
CA THR A 4 38.53 15.87 20.23
C THR A 4 38.94 15.88 18.73
N LEU A 5 39.87 16.78 18.37
CA LEU A 5 40.80 16.70 17.22
C LEU A 5 40.29 16.97 15.78
N ASN A 6 40.59 18.20 15.36
CA ASN A 6 41.02 18.59 14.02
C ASN A 6 41.84 17.54 13.24
N LYS A 7 41.62 17.44 11.91
CA LYS A 7 42.68 17.44 10.88
C LYS A 7 42.11 17.45 9.45
N PHE A 8 42.17 18.59 8.76
CA PHE A 8 43.03 18.84 7.58
C PHE A 8 42.71 20.20 6.92
N LYS A 9 43.72 20.88 6.37
CA LYS A 9 43.62 22.18 5.70
C LYS A 9 44.83 22.38 4.76
N LYS A 10 44.60 23.00 3.58
CA LYS A 10 45.52 23.09 2.42
C LYS A 10 45.70 21.74 1.69
N ALA A 11 45.78 21.66 0.36
CA ALA A 11 45.83 22.69 -0.69
C ALA A 11 44.65 22.54 -1.70
N GLY A 12 44.34 23.48 -2.60
CA GLY A 12 44.84 24.86 -2.77
C GLY A 12 45.19 25.21 -4.23
N MET A 13 44.48 26.17 -4.83
CA MET A 13 44.92 26.90 -6.05
C MET A 13 44.17 28.25 -6.23
N SER A 14 44.63 29.04 -7.20
CA SER A 14 44.41 30.50 -7.34
C SER A 14 43.00 30.96 -7.74
N LEU A 15 42.76 32.28 -7.63
CA LEU A 15 41.54 33.00 -8.05
C LEU A 15 41.89 34.38 -8.64
N ARG A 16 40.99 34.96 -9.46
CA ARG A 16 40.97 36.34 -10.04
C ARG A 16 41.75 36.55 -11.37
N PRO A 17 41.48 37.64 -12.15
CA PRO A 17 40.15 38.15 -12.55
C PRO A 17 40.06 38.76 -13.99
N MET A 18 38.85 38.86 -14.55
CA MET A 18 38.35 39.93 -15.47
C MET A 18 36.81 39.75 -15.58
N VAL A 19 35.87 40.71 -15.54
CA VAL A 19 35.75 42.19 -15.71
C VAL A 19 35.13 42.60 -17.06
N SER A 20 34.02 43.36 -16.98
CA SER A 20 33.31 44.14 -18.03
C SER A 20 32.59 43.39 -19.17
N SER A 21 31.48 43.89 -19.77
CA SER A 21 30.45 44.89 -19.35
C SER A 21 29.30 45.02 -20.39
N ILE A 22 28.10 45.49 -19.97
CA ILE A 22 26.98 46.03 -20.80
C ILE A 22 26.18 44.98 -21.62
N GLY A 23 24.83 44.98 -21.68
CA GLY A 23 23.83 45.69 -20.86
C GLY A 23 22.39 45.73 -21.45
N VAL A 24 21.44 46.25 -20.65
CA VAL A 24 20.11 46.86 -21.01
C VAL A 24 18.87 45.94 -21.28
N ASN A 25 17.83 46.12 -20.45
CA ASN A 25 16.37 45.85 -20.63
C ASN A 25 15.86 44.39 -20.82
N SER A 26 14.62 44.00 -20.45
CA SER A 26 13.52 44.68 -19.73
C SER A 26 12.52 43.69 -19.10
N GLY A 27 11.94 44.03 -17.93
CA GLY A 27 10.79 43.33 -17.30
C GLY A 27 11.11 41.97 -16.64
N SER A 28 10.39 41.48 -15.63
CA SER A 28 9.27 42.02 -14.84
C SER A 28 9.36 41.54 -13.37
N LYS A 29 8.63 42.19 -12.46
CA LYS A 29 8.90 42.15 -11.00
C LYS A 29 8.37 40.90 -10.27
N MET A 30 9.22 40.30 -9.42
CA MET A 30 8.79 39.80 -8.10
C MET A 30 8.96 40.88 -7.04
N LEU A 31 8.22 40.80 -5.92
CA LEU A 31 8.80 40.84 -4.56
C LEU A 31 7.73 40.62 -3.46
N LYS A 32 8.10 39.85 -2.44
CA LYS A 32 7.48 39.89 -1.09
C LYS A 32 8.38 40.76 -0.21
N HIS A 33 7.83 41.67 0.60
CA HIS A 33 7.96 41.64 2.08
C HIS A 33 7.41 42.89 2.80
N ARG A 34 6.86 42.65 4.00
CA ARG A 34 6.78 43.51 5.19
C ARG A 34 7.34 44.94 5.11
N ASN A 35 6.48 45.95 5.31
CA ASN A 35 6.29 46.63 6.61
C ASN A 35 5.30 47.80 6.49
N TYR A 36 4.59 48.12 7.57
CA TYR A 36 3.81 49.36 7.69
C TYR A 36 4.23 50.13 8.94
N GLN A 37 4.61 51.39 8.75
CA GLN A 37 4.56 52.44 9.76
C GLN A 37 3.77 53.60 9.15
N THR A 38 2.85 54.19 9.92
CA THR A 38 1.97 55.25 9.43
C THR A 38 2.22 56.53 10.21
N LEU A 39 2.75 57.55 9.53
CA LEU A 39 2.74 58.93 10.02
C LEU A 39 2.05 59.82 8.98
N THR A 40 1.29 60.78 9.48
CA THR A 40 0.44 61.70 8.71
C THR A 40 1.25 62.85 8.10
N VAL A 41 0.69 63.56 7.10
CA VAL A 41 0.48 65.05 7.12
C VAL A 41 -0.05 65.62 5.78
N GLN A 42 -1.29 66.14 5.83
CA GLN A 42 -1.82 67.40 5.24
C GLN A 42 -2.12 67.66 3.73
N TYR A 43 -3.33 68.24 3.52
CA TYR A 43 -3.67 69.43 2.69
C TYR A 43 -3.72 69.34 1.13
N ARG A 44 -4.41 70.21 0.35
CA ARG A 44 -5.22 71.48 0.53
C ARG A 44 -6.14 71.71 -0.73
N HIS A 45 -7.07 72.68 -0.90
CA HIS A 45 -7.69 73.78 -0.11
C HIS A 45 -9.04 74.25 -0.75
N ARG A 46 -9.58 75.43 -0.34
CA ARG A 46 -10.79 76.19 -0.79
C ARG A 46 -12.15 75.60 -0.33
N GLY A 47 -13.12 76.38 0.17
CA GLY A 47 -13.23 77.83 0.50
C GLY A 47 -14.67 78.13 1.00
N ILE A 48 -15.07 79.24 1.63
CA ILE A 48 -14.46 80.58 1.84
C ILE A 48 -15.24 81.34 2.97
N LEU A 49 -14.56 82.17 3.79
CA LEU A 49 -15.09 83.21 4.74
C LEU A 49 -16.07 82.78 5.88
N SER A 50 -16.42 83.63 6.87
CA SER A 50 -15.60 84.15 8.01
C SER A 50 -16.42 85.00 9.01
N ARG A 51 -16.16 84.92 10.34
CA ARG A 51 -15.82 86.06 11.27
C ARG A 51 -16.11 85.82 12.78
N HIS A 52 -15.11 86.18 13.58
CA HIS A 52 -15.07 86.75 14.95
C HIS A 52 -15.85 86.20 16.18
N SER A 53 -15.07 86.03 17.25
CA SER A 53 -15.36 85.93 18.69
C SER A 53 -15.68 87.33 19.32
N PRO A 54 -15.77 87.56 20.67
CA PRO A 54 -15.51 86.68 21.82
C PRO A 54 -16.45 86.80 23.07
N LEU A 55 -16.17 85.97 24.09
CA LEU A 55 -16.24 86.21 25.56
C LEU A 55 -17.39 87.03 26.20
N ASN A 56 -18.05 86.45 27.21
CA ASN A 56 -18.27 87.15 28.48
C ASN A 56 -18.36 86.18 29.70
N ARG A 57 -18.27 86.72 30.92
CA ARG A 57 -18.36 85.99 32.22
C ARG A 57 -19.69 86.28 32.91
N SER A 58 -20.29 85.28 33.58
CA SER A 58 -20.79 85.37 34.98
C SER A 58 -21.49 84.07 35.44
N ILE A 59 -21.42 83.77 36.73
CA ILE A 59 -22.12 82.66 37.41
C ILE A 59 -23.38 83.24 38.10
N PRO A 60 -24.46 82.47 38.30
CA PRO A 60 -24.82 82.19 39.70
C PRO A 60 -25.23 80.72 39.99
N PHE A 61 -25.20 80.41 41.29
CA PHE A 61 -25.43 79.11 41.94
C PHE A 61 -26.78 78.44 41.64
N GLN A 62 -26.78 77.10 41.69
CA GLN A 62 -27.54 76.36 42.73
C GLN A 62 -26.92 74.98 43.01
N ASN A 63 -27.03 74.50 44.26
CA ASN A 63 -26.57 73.18 44.71
C ASN A 63 -27.68 72.12 44.54
N PRO A 64 -27.35 70.83 44.68
CA PRO A 64 -27.72 70.20 45.96
C PRO A 64 -26.61 69.37 46.64
N THR A 65 -26.48 69.63 47.94
CA THR A 65 -26.00 68.77 49.04
C THR A 65 -25.21 67.48 48.74
N ILE A 66 -23.96 67.47 49.22
CA ILE A 66 -23.17 66.26 49.50
C ILE A 66 -23.72 65.56 50.76
N TYR A 67 -23.85 64.24 50.74
CA TYR A 67 -23.72 63.40 51.94
C TYR A 67 -22.45 62.54 51.85
N GLN A 68 -21.69 62.46 52.94
CA GLN A 68 -20.44 61.70 52.99
C GLN A 68 -20.68 60.26 53.44
N THR A 69 -20.18 59.28 52.69
CA THR A 69 -19.88 57.94 53.21
C THR A 69 -18.39 57.65 53.02
N ARG A 70 -17.63 57.84 54.11
CA ARG A 70 -16.17 57.68 54.15
C ARG A 70 -15.82 56.21 54.44
N ASN A 71 -14.61 55.78 54.07
CA ASN A 71 -13.95 54.53 54.52
C ASN A 71 -14.34 53.16 53.91
N VAL A 72 -14.93 53.06 52.71
CA VAL A 72 -15.00 51.76 51.98
C VAL A 72 -13.96 51.66 50.85
N GLY A 73 -13.83 52.67 49.98
CA GLY A 73 -12.95 52.62 48.80
C GLY A 73 -11.47 52.37 49.10
N PHE A 74 -10.97 52.83 50.26
CA PHE A 74 -9.58 52.59 50.68
C PHE A 74 -9.30 51.12 51.02
N LEU A 75 -10.29 50.40 51.58
CA LEU A 75 -10.14 48.98 51.92
C LEU A 75 -10.17 48.11 50.65
N VAL A 76 -11.14 48.35 49.76
CA VAL A 76 -11.28 47.65 48.47
C VAL A 76 -10.04 47.86 47.60
N GLY A 77 -9.53 49.10 47.53
CA GLY A 77 -8.28 49.41 46.83
C GLY A 77 -7.04 48.70 47.41
N ARG A 78 -7.00 48.44 48.72
CA ARG A 78 -5.91 47.71 49.38
C ARG A 78 -6.00 46.20 49.14
N ILE A 79 -7.21 45.63 49.17
CA ILE A 79 -7.48 44.21 48.85
C ILE A 79 -7.11 43.90 47.39
N LEU A 80 -7.52 44.76 46.44
CA LEU A 80 -7.13 44.64 45.02
C LEU A 80 -5.60 44.69 44.84
N ARG A 81 -4.91 45.55 45.60
CA ARG A 81 -3.43 45.65 45.59
C ARG A 81 -2.76 44.40 46.18
N GLY A 82 -3.39 43.73 47.15
CA GLY A 82 -2.97 42.43 47.68
C GLY A 82 -3.14 41.29 46.67
N ALA A 83 -4.31 41.20 46.03
CA ALA A 83 -4.57 40.22 44.98
C ALA A 83 -3.62 40.37 43.77
N LEU A 84 -3.29 41.61 43.40
CA LEU A 84 -2.27 41.89 42.38
C LEU A 84 -0.85 41.47 42.79
N LYS A 85 -0.51 41.46 44.09
CA LYS A 85 0.76 40.90 44.59
C LYS A 85 0.81 39.37 44.50
N ILE A 86 -0.26 38.67 44.89
CA ILE A 86 -0.34 37.18 44.76
C ILE A 86 -0.13 36.76 43.29
N ARG A 87 -0.74 37.51 42.37
CA ARG A 87 -0.57 37.35 40.91
C ARG A 87 0.88 37.52 40.42
N TYR A 88 1.66 38.41 41.03
CA TYR A 88 3.10 38.53 40.75
C TYR A 88 3.94 37.42 41.40
N LEU A 89 3.56 36.94 42.58
CA LEU A 89 4.22 35.84 43.29
C LEU A 89 4.16 34.52 42.49
N LEU A 90 2.99 34.19 41.93
CA LEU A 90 2.81 32.99 41.10
C LEU A 90 3.56 33.07 39.76
N LEU A 91 3.68 34.25 39.14
CA LEU A 91 4.47 34.44 37.91
C LEU A 91 5.99 34.48 38.20
N GLY A 92 6.41 35.04 39.32
CA GLY A 92 7.83 35.07 39.73
C GLY A 92 8.37 33.68 40.09
N GLY A 93 7.56 32.85 40.75
CA GLY A 93 7.91 31.48 41.12
C GLY A 93 8.16 30.53 39.94
N ALA A 94 7.77 30.90 38.71
CA ALA A 94 8.03 30.14 37.50
C ALA A 94 9.40 30.46 36.86
N VAL A 95 10.12 31.48 37.34
CA VAL A 95 11.39 31.96 36.75
C VAL A 95 12.53 32.05 37.77
N GLY A 96 12.23 32.19 39.07
CA GLY A 96 13.21 32.15 40.16
C GLY A 96 13.05 30.93 41.07
N GLY A 97 14.15 30.23 41.35
CA GLY A 97 14.16 29.03 42.20
C GLY A 97 13.59 29.25 43.62
N GLY A 98 12.97 28.22 44.18
CA GLY A 98 11.98 28.31 45.27
C GLY A 98 12.41 28.94 46.61
N ILE A 99 13.68 29.24 46.83
CA ILE A 99 14.19 29.87 48.07
C ILE A 99 13.62 31.30 48.25
N SER A 100 13.34 32.01 47.16
CA SER A 100 12.73 33.36 47.23
C SER A 100 11.26 33.36 47.66
N LEU A 101 10.56 32.23 47.51
CA LEU A 101 9.10 32.16 47.73
C LEU A 101 8.75 32.21 49.22
N GLN A 102 9.47 31.48 50.07
CA GLN A 102 9.17 31.41 51.50
C GLN A 102 9.29 32.79 52.17
N LYS A 103 10.41 33.48 51.95
CA LYS A 103 10.64 34.82 52.53
C LYS A 103 9.62 35.85 52.03
N SER A 104 9.25 35.79 50.74
CA SER A 104 8.21 36.65 50.16
C SER A 104 6.80 36.34 50.67
N TYR A 105 6.54 35.09 51.05
CA TYR A 105 5.27 34.65 51.65
C TYR A 105 5.17 35.08 53.12
N GLU A 106 6.26 34.99 53.87
CA GLU A 106 6.37 35.48 55.26
C GLU A 106 6.22 37.01 55.31
N GLU A 107 6.97 37.76 54.48
CA GLU A 107 6.79 39.22 54.34
C GLU A 107 5.39 39.62 53.86
N TRP A 108 4.69 38.77 53.09
CA TRP A 108 3.30 39.01 52.69
C TRP A 108 2.32 38.74 53.84
N ARG A 109 2.45 37.61 54.54
CA ARG A 109 1.66 37.23 55.73
C ARG A 109 1.73 38.32 56.79
N ASP A 110 2.94 38.79 57.08
CA ASP A 110 3.23 39.77 58.14
C ASP A 110 2.84 41.21 57.73
N SER A 111 2.39 41.41 56.48
CA SER A 111 1.86 42.69 55.97
C SER A 111 0.32 42.82 56.05
N LEU A 112 -0.38 41.79 56.54
CA LEU A 112 -1.84 41.79 56.72
C LEU A 112 -2.25 42.33 58.11
N PRO A 113 -3.29 43.17 58.23
CA PRO A 113 -3.77 43.62 59.53
C PRO A 113 -4.45 42.47 60.30
N ASP A 114 -3.98 42.20 61.52
CA ASP A 114 -4.49 41.11 62.34
C ASP A 114 -5.97 41.38 62.73
N SER A 115 -6.87 40.71 62.01
CA SER A 115 -8.31 40.92 62.10
C SER A 115 -9.02 39.56 61.98
N LYS A 116 -9.82 39.23 63.01
CA LYS A 116 -10.18 37.83 63.33
C LYS A 116 -10.84 37.06 62.17
N TRP A 117 -11.63 37.72 61.33
CA TRP A 117 -12.31 37.13 60.17
C TRP A 117 -11.38 36.43 59.15
N ILE A 118 -10.08 36.75 59.12
CA ILE A 118 -9.11 36.08 58.24
C ILE A 118 -8.73 34.69 58.78
N LYS A 119 -8.82 34.47 60.11
CA LYS A 119 -8.43 33.20 60.76
C LYS A 119 -9.46 32.08 60.57
N ASP A 120 -10.69 32.40 60.15
CA ASP A 120 -11.75 31.43 59.85
C ASP A 120 -11.79 30.98 58.38
N LEU A 121 -11.05 31.66 57.49
CA LEU A 121 -11.06 31.43 56.02
C LEU A 121 -9.82 30.68 55.50
N PHE A 122 -8.89 30.33 56.37
CA PHE A 122 -7.78 29.42 56.06
C PHE A 122 -7.87 28.17 56.95
N PRO A 123 -7.60 26.95 56.42
CA PRO A 123 -7.36 25.80 57.28
C PRO A 123 -6.16 26.06 58.20
N SER A 124 -6.26 25.65 59.47
CA SER A 124 -5.19 25.81 60.46
C SER A 124 -3.89 25.13 60.00
N ALA A 125 -2.74 25.56 60.54
CA ALA A 125 -1.43 25.00 60.17
C ALA A 125 -1.40 23.47 60.28
N GLU A 126 -1.98 22.89 61.34
CA GLU A 126 -2.12 21.45 61.54
C GLU A 126 -2.95 20.75 60.44
N LYS A 127 -3.94 21.44 59.85
CA LYS A 127 -4.72 20.92 58.70
C LYS A 127 -3.96 21.05 57.37
N VAL A 128 -3.08 22.04 57.24
CA VAL A 128 -2.20 22.14 56.05
C VAL A 128 -1.08 21.11 56.12
N ASP A 129 -0.51 20.89 57.29
CA ASP A 129 0.56 19.91 57.48
C ASP A 129 0.04 18.47 57.60
N SER A 130 -1.23 18.24 58.01
CA SER A 130 -1.86 16.92 57.82
C SER A 130 -2.26 16.68 56.36
N PHE A 131 -2.60 17.72 55.58
CA PHE A 131 -2.82 17.58 54.13
C PHE A 131 -1.50 17.33 53.37
N ARG A 132 -0.40 17.99 53.76
CA ARG A 132 0.95 17.66 53.28
C ARG A 132 1.41 16.28 53.73
N GLY A 133 1.15 15.92 54.99
CA GLY A 133 1.43 14.60 55.54
C GLY A 133 0.70 13.52 54.77
N SER A 134 -0.60 13.70 54.51
CA SER A 134 -1.40 12.76 53.72
C SER A 134 -1.01 12.72 52.23
N LEU A 135 -0.48 13.80 51.65
CA LEU A 135 0.08 13.79 50.28
C LEU A 135 1.47 13.13 50.22
N MET A 136 2.32 13.33 51.23
CA MET A 136 3.59 12.60 51.36
C MET A 136 3.35 11.12 51.64
N ASP A 137 2.40 10.78 52.50
CA ASP A 137 1.99 9.41 52.84
C ASP A 137 1.30 8.70 51.67
N LEU A 138 0.51 9.42 50.86
CA LEU A 138 0.05 8.91 49.55
C LEU A 138 1.22 8.71 48.59
N SER A 139 2.18 9.65 48.53
CA SER A 139 3.34 9.56 47.63
C SER A 139 4.36 8.49 48.04
N SER A 140 4.50 8.16 49.32
CA SER A 140 5.30 7.02 49.79
C SER A 140 4.54 5.72 49.58
N LYS A 141 3.24 5.65 49.93
CA LYS A 141 2.44 4.45 49.67
C LYS A 141 2.35 4.10 48.18
N PHE A 142 2.35 5.08 47.27
CA PHE A 142 2.45 4.82 45.82
C PHE A 142 3.84 4.39 45.33
N ARG A 143 4.90 4.64 46.12
CA ARG A 143 6.28 4.27 45.80
C ARG A 143 6.65 2.92 46.39
N ASP A 144 6.33 2.72 47.66
CA ASP A 144 6.60 1.49 48.41
C ASP A 144 5.69 0.33 47.94
N SER A 145 4.51 0.63 47.38
CA SER A 145 3.65 -0.37 46.70
C SER A 145 4.14 -0.75 45.28
N LEU A 146 5.28 -0.24 44.82
CA LEU A 146 5.88 -0.56 43.53
C LEU A 146 7.29 -1.17 43.63
N GLU A 147 7.91 -1.20 44.82
CA GLU A 147 9.20 -1.85 45.09
C GLU A 147 9.14 -2.68 46.40
N GLY A 148 8.21 -3.64 46.52
CA GLY A 148 8.17 -4.48 47.74
C GLY A 148 6.99 -5.43 47.96
N LEU A 149 6.77 -6.42 47.09
CA LEU A 149 6.03 -7.64 47.47
C LEU A 149 6.77 -8.90 47.02
N ASP A 150 7.56 -9.44 47.95
CA ASP A 150 8.15 -10.77 47.83
C ASP A 150 7.08 -11.85 48.05
N ILE A 151 7.23 -13.02 47.43
CA ILE A 151 6.14 -14.02 47.32
C ILE A 151 6.20 -15.00 48.50
N ASP A 152 5.18 -14.99 49.36
CA ASP A 152 5.06 -15.92 50.51
C ASP A 152 5.17 -17.39 50.05
N PRO A 153 6.24 -18.12 50.44
CA PRO A 153 6.47 -19.49 49.99
C PRO A 153 5.41 -20.50 50.44
N ARG A 154 4.57 -20.17 51.44
CA ARG A 154 3.57 -21.12 51.98
C ARG A 154 2.27 -21.20 51.17
N LEU A 155 1.92 -20.16 50.40
CA LEU A 155 0.69 -20.16 49.60
C LEU A 155 0.77 -21.09 48.37
N LYS A 156 1.97 -21.32 47.83
CA LYS A 156 2.17 -22.20 46.67
C LYS A 156 1.79 -23.67 46.96
N VAL A 157 2.19 -24.18 48.12
CA VAL A 157 1.98 -25.57 48.55
C VAL A 157 0.50 -25.91 48.77
N PHE A 158 -0.33 -24.91 49.12
CA PHE A 158 -1.78 -25.11 49.29
C PHE A 158 -2.53 -25.13 47.94
N GLY A 159 -2.04 -24.39 46.93
CA GLY A 159 -2.57 -24.44 45.58
C GLY A 159 -2.31 -25.77 44.88
N GLU A 160 -1.08 -26.28 44.95
CA GLU A 160 -0.67 -27.50 44.23
C GLU A 160 -1.48 -28.73 44.65
N ARG A 161 -1.83 -28.88 45.94
CA ARG A 161 -2.71 -29.98 46.41
C ARG A 161 -4.12 -29.92 45.82
N LYS A 162 -4.78 -28.75 45.86
CA LYS A 162 -6.13 -28.61 45.27
C LYS A 162 -6.13 -28.76 43.74
N VAL A 163 -5.03 -28.38 43.08
CA VAL A 163 -4.86 -28.61 41.63
C VAL A 163 -4.64 -30.09 41.31
N SER A 164 -3.99 -30.86 42.18
CA SER A 164 -3.93 -32.33 42.03
C SER A 164 -5.27 -33.03 42.26
N GLU A 165 -6.08 -32.58 43.24
CA GLU A 165 -7.46 -33.07 43.42
C GLU A 165 -8.33 -32.77 42.20
N LEU A 166 -8.23 -31.54 41.64
CA LEU A 166 -8.96 -31.15 40.44
C LEU A 166 -8.51 -31.90 39.17
N ARG A 167 -7.22 -32.27 39.04
CA ARG A 167 -6.77 -33.13 37.94
C ARG A 167 -7.33 -34.54 38.05
N ALA A 168 -7.20 -35.19 39.21
CA ALA A 168 -7.78 -36.52 39.44
C ALA A 168 -9.31 -36.54 39.20
N TRP A 169 -10.01 -35.46 39.57
CA TRP A 169 -11.44 -35.27 39.29
C TRP A 169 -11.76 -35.09 37.79
N PHE A 170 -10.86 -34.47 37.02
CA PHE A 170 -11.00 -34.36 35.56
C PHE A 170 -10.66 -35.67 34.84
N ASP A 171 -9.57 -36.34 35.22
CA ASP A 171 -9.09 -37.57 34.58
C ASP A 171 -10.12 -38.71 34.75
N SER A 172 -10.65 -38.89 35.97
CA SER A 172 -11.77 -39.82 36.25
C SER A 172 -13.02 -39.54 35.39
N ARG A 173 -13.24 -38.28 35.03
CA ARG A 173 -14.39 -37.83 34.23
C ARG A 173 -14.14 -37.92 32.73
N LEU A 174 -12.88 -38.07 32.32
CA LEU A 174 -12.46 -38.37 30.96
C LEU A 174 -12.60 -39.87 30.68
N GLU A 175 -12.20 -40.73 31.64
CA GLU A 175 -12.37 -42.19 31.54
C GLU A 175 -13.86 -42.60 31.50
N ASP A 176 -14.72 -42.02 32.35
CA ASP A 176 -16.18 -42.23 32.29
C ASP A 176 -16.76 -41.86 30.91
N ALA A 177 -16.28 -40.77 30.30
CA ALA A 177 -16.75 -40.31 28.99
C ALA A 177 -16.27 -41.19 27.82
N ILE A 178 -15.04 -41.70 27.89
CA ILE A 178 -14.50 -42.65 26.91
C ILE A 178 -15.24 -43.99 27.03
N LYS A 179 -15.50 -44.45 28.25
CA LYS A 179 -16.21 -45.71 28.50
C LYS A 179 -17.66 -45.68 28.03
N ALA A 180 -18.37 -44.57 28.26
CA ALA A 180 -19.71 -44.37 27.70
C ALA A 180 -19.72 -44.44 26.16
N ALA A 181 -18.70 -43.89 25.50
CA ALA A 181 -18.56 -43.94 24.04
C ALA A 181 -18.19 -45.35 23.50
N GLU A 182 -17.54 -46.21 24.30
CA GLU A 182 -17.32 -47.63 23.94
C GLU A 182 -18.57 -48.50 24.17
N GLU A 183 -19.41 -48.18 25.16
CA GLU A 183 -20.64 -48.92 25.45
C GLU A 183 -21.76 -48.63 24.42
N GLU A 184 -21.91 -47.40 23.93
CA GLU A 184 -22.78 -47.10 22.75
C GLU A 184 -22.25 -47.71 21.44
N GLY A 185 -20.97 -48.11 21.38
CA GLY A 185 -20.34 -48.65 20.17
C GLY A 185 -20.63 -50.13 19.86
N LYS A 186 -21.44 -50.84 20.68
CA LYS A 186 -21.51 -52.33 20.62
C LYS A 186 -22.88 -52.99 20.67
N GLU A 187 -24.01 -52.27 20.55
CA GLU A 187 -25.31 -52.95 20.47
C GLU A 187 -26.34 -52.34 19.49
N GLU A 188 -25.97 -52.16 18.21
CA GLU A 188 -26.98 -52.21 17.14
C GLU A 188 -26.47 -52.83 15.83
N ASN A 189 -26.52 -54.16 15.74
CA ASN A 189 -26.23 -54.89 14.50
C ASN A 189 -27.07 -56.18 14.37
N ASN A 190 -28.39 -56.04 14.16
CA ASN A 190 -29.22 -57.01 13.44
C ASN A 190 -30.71 -56.59 13.32
N LYS A 191 -31.15 -56.09 12.14
CA LYS A 191 -32.26 -56.65 11.31
C LYS A 191 -32.70 -55.73 10.15
N VAL A 192 -32.43 -56.20 8.92
CA VAL A 192 -33.37 -56.39 7.78
C VAL A 192 -34.64 -55.50 7.78
N THR A 193 -34.95 -54.69 6.75
CA THR A 193 -35.37 -55.19 5.41
C THR A 193 -35.18 -54.15 4.29
N THR A 194 -35.02 -54.62 3.05
CA THR A 194 -35.00 -53.84 1.80
C THR A 194 -36.39 -53.41 1.33
N GLN A 195 -36.53 -52.14 0.89
CA GLN A 195 -37.17 -51.70 -0.37
C GLN A 195 -37.15 -50.16 -0.49
N GLY A 196 -37.14 -49.60 -1.71
CA GLY A 196 -37.57 -48.21 -1.95
C GLY A 196 -36.56 -47.17 -2.49
N ILE A 197 -35.30 -47.51 -2.78
CA ILE A 197 -34.33 -46.55 -3.36
C ILE A 197 -33.76 -47.05 -4.70
N SER A 198 -34.58 -46.99 -5.75
CA SER A 198 -34.19 -47.37 -7.13
C SER A 198 -34.59 -46.39 -8.23
N ASN A 199 -35.47 -45.42 -7.94
CA ASN A 199 -36.14 -44.63 -8.98
C ASN A 199 -35.66 -43.15 -9.08
N GLY A 200 -34.66 -42.75 -8.29
CA GLY A 200 -34.20 -41.34 -8.22
C GLY A 200 -33.01 -40.97 -9.10
N LEU A 201 -32.17 -41.93 -9.53
CA LEU A 201 -30.83 -41.64 -10.09
C LEU A 201 -30.69 -41.86 -11.60
N ASN A 202 -31.62 -42.56 -12.27
CA ASN A 202 -31.50 -42.87 -13.70
C ASN A 202 -32.00 -41.74 -14.65
N LEU A 203 -32.53 -40.63 -14.13
CA LEU A 203 -33.10 -39.56 -14.98
C LEU A 203 -32.14 -38.39 -15.26
N PHE A 204 -30.97 -38.34 -14.62
CA PHE A 204 -29.99 -37.25 -14.81
C PHE A 204 -28.87 -37.59 -15.82
N TYR A 205 -28.62 -38.88 -16.08
CA TYR A 205 -27.53 -39.35 -16.93
C TYR A 205 -27.84 -39.43 -18.43
N LEU A 206 -29.07 -39.12 -18.84
CA LEU A 206 -29.56 -39.23 -20.23
C LEU A 206 -29.79 -37.88 -20.93
N ALA A 207 -29.51 -36.74 -20.26
CA ALA A 207 -29.87 -35.40 -20.74
C ALA A 207 -28.69 -34.57 -21.27
N VAL A 208 -27.48 -35.14 -21.33
CA VAL A 208 -26.23 -34.40 -21.64
C VAL A 208 -25.64 -34.76 -23.02
N ASP A 209 -26.05 -35.89 -23.61
CA ASP A 209 -25.36 -36.53 -24.74
C ASP A 209 -26.06 -36.30 -26.10
N SER A 210 -26.55 -35.08 -26.37
CA SER A 210 -27.35 -34.79 -27.58
C SER A 210 -27.30 -33.34 -28.13
N VAL A 211 -26.22 -32.60 -27.89
CA VAL A 211 -25.99 -31.30 -28.56
C VAL A 211 -24.56 -31.20 -29.11
N SER A 212 -24.36 -31.76 -30.31
CA SER A 212 -23.22 -31.48 -31.17
C SER A 212 -23.68 -31.26 -32.61
N ASP A 213 -23.02 -30.31 -33.30
CA ASP A 213 -23.09 -29.98 -34.73
C ASP A 213 -24.28 -29.15 -35.30
N VAL A 214 -23.94 -28.51 -36.43
CA VAL A 214 -24.78 -27.82 -37.45
C VAL A 214 -25.29 -26.38 -37.16
N ALA A 215 -24.38 -25.43 -37.42
CA ALA A 215 -24.50 -24.28 -38.33
C ALA A 215 -25.66 -23.22 -38.27
N SER A 216 -25.27 -21.97 -38.55
CA SER A 216 -26.11 -20.82 -38.99
C SER A 216 -26.66 -21.04 -40.44
N PRO A 217 -27.62 -20.24 -41.00
CA PRO A 217 -27.93 -18.83 -40.66
C PRO A 217 -29.40 -18.33 -40.77
N VAL A 218 -29.59 -17.06 -40.35
CA VAL A 218 -30.54 -16.01 -40.78
C VAL A 218 -31.83 -16.42 -41.54
N VAL A 219 -32.99 -16.16 -40.92
CA VAL A 219 -34.23 -15.72 -41.61
C VAL A 219 -34.90 -14.61 -40.79
N ARG A 220 -35.64 -13.71 -41.48
CA ARG A 220 -36.33 -12.52 -40.98
C ARG A 220 -37.83 -12.69 -41.17
N ALA A 221 -38.65 -12.52 -40.13
CA ALA A 221 -40.11 -12.54 -40.24
C ALA A 221 -40.79 -11.61 -39.22
N GLU A 222 -41.69 -10.78 -39.71
CA GLU A 222 -42.64 -9.97 -38.93
C GLU A 222 -43.99 -10.70 -38.87
N SER A 223 -44.81 -10.50 -37.83
CA SER A 223 -46.27 -10.56 -37.99
C SER A 223 -47.07 -10.02 -36.78
N PHE A 224 -47.96 -9.09 -37.10
CA PHE A 224 -49.27 -8.82 -36.50
C PHE A 224 -49.43 -8.57 -34.99
N VAL A 225 -49.81 -7.32 -34.69
CA VAL A 225 -50.57 -6.92 -33.50
C VAL A 225 -51.98 -6.50 -33.96
N THR A 226 -53.03 -7.00 -33.30
CA THR A 226 -54.33 -6.30 -33.12
C THR A 226 -55.13 -6.98 -31.97
N PRO A 227 -56.03 -6.28 -31.25
CA PRO A 227 -56.12 -6.49 -29.79
C PRO A 227 -57.52 -6.67 -29.17
N THR A 228 -57.58 -7.32 -28.00
CA THR A 228 -58.66 -7.17 -26.98
C THR A 228 -58.12 -7.51 -25.58
N GLY A 229 -58.61 -6.86 -24.52
CA GLY A 229 -58.44 -7.34 -23.12
C GLY A 229 -57.44 -6.58 -22.22
N ALA A 230 -57.45 -5.24 -22.24
CA ALA A 230 -56.52 -4.41 -21.47
C ALA A 230 -56.83 -4.31 -19.95
N GLU A 231 -56.70 -5.42 -19.20
CA GLU A 231 -56.79 -5.36 -17.72
C GLU A 231 -55.88 -6.35 -16.94
N LYS A 232 -55.31 -7.39 -17.58
CA LYS A 232 -54.39 -8.34 -16.91
C LYS A 232 -52.90 -8.01 -16.99
N HIS A 233 -52.49 -7.14 -17.92
CA HIS A 233 -51.06 -6.94 -18.24
C HIS A 233 -50.19 -6.40 -17.11
N GLY A 234 -50.76 -5.76 -16.08
CA GLY A 234 -49.99 -5.20 -14.96
C GLY A 234 -49.33 -6.25 -14.06
N GLU A 235 -50.02 -7.37 -13.79
CA GLU A 235 -49.42 -8.48 -13.05
C GLU A 235 -48.48 -9.32 -13.92
N GLU A 236 -48.86 -9.55 -15.18
CA GLU A 236 -48.05 -10.36 -16.08
C GLU A 236 -46.70 -9.68 -16.37
N ARG A 237 -46.67 -8.38 -16.70
CA ARG A 237 -45.39 -7.65 -16.83
C ARG A 237 -44.56 -7.74 -15.55
N LYS A 238 -45.13 -7.51 -14.37
CA LYS A 238 -44.39 -7.63 -13.11
C LYS A 238 -43.89 -9.06 -12.84
N LYS A 239 -44.59 -10.09 -13.30
CA LYS A 239 -44.14 -11.49 -13.25
C LYS A 239 -43.03 -11.76 -14.27
N THR A 240 -43.12 -11.23 -15.50
CA THR A 240 -42.05 -11.33 -16.51
C THR A 240 -40.80 -10.56 -16.07
N GLU A 241 -40.93 -9.36 -15.52
CA GLU A 241 -39.83 -8.54 -15.00
C GLU A 241 -39.15 -9.22 -13.79
N ASN A 242 -39.92 -9.76 -12.83
CA ASN A 242 -39.35 -10.56 -11.73
C ASN A 242 -38.71 -11.87 -12.22
N MET A 243 -39.22 -12.48 -13.29
CA MET A 243 -38.65 -13.69 -13.87
C MET A 243 -37.37 -13.38 -14.64
N GLN A 244 -37.34 -12.28 -15.40
CA GLN A 244 -36.16 -11.78 -16.09
C GLN A 244 -35.08 -11.41 -15.07
N GLN A 245 -35.37 -10.62 -14.04
CA GLN A 245 -34.41 -10.31 -12.97
C GLN A 245 -33.89 -11.57 -12.25
N LYS A 246 -34.68 -12.64 -12.15
CA LYS A 246 -34.20 -13.93 -11.65
C LYS A 246 -33.31 -14.66 -12.64
N ILE A 247 -33.60 -14.59 -13.95
CA ILE A 247 -32.76 -15.14 -15.02
C ILE A 247 -31.44 -14.38 -15.08
N ASP A 248 -31.47 -13.05 -15.14
CA ASP A 248 -30.30 -12.18 -15.16
C ASP A 248 -29.39 -12.43 -13.95
N LYS A 249 -29.98 -12.52 -12.75
CA LYS A 249 -29.22 -12.83 -11.52
C LYS A 249 -28.69 -14.27 -11.50
N MET A 250 -29.40 -15.23 -12.12
CA MET A 250 -28.93 -16.61 -12.28
C MET A 250 -27.82 -16.71 -13.34
N GLN A 251 -27.86 -15.88 -14.38
CA GLN A 251 -26.78 -15.72 -15.36
C GLN A 251 -25.55 -15.05 -14.72
N GLU A 252 -25.74 -14.04 -13.85
CA GLU A 252 -24.65 -13.41 -13.10
C GLU A 252 -23.99 -14.41 -12.13
N GLU A 253 -24.77 -15.20 -11.40
CA GLU A 253 -24.24 -16.28 -10.55
C GLU A 253 -23.57 -17.40 -11.38
N LEU A 254 -24.15 -17.81 -12.51
CA LEU A 254 -23.50 -18.75 -13.44
C LEU A 254 -22.18 -18.18 -13.98
N MET A 255 -22.12 -16.90 -14.35
CA MET A 255 -20.90 -16.26 -14.83
C MET A 255 -19.85 -16.14 -13.72
N LYS A 256 -20.24 -15.81 -12.48
CA LYS A 256 -19.35 -15.85 -11.30
C LYS A 256 -18.82 -17.25 -11.03
N VAL A 257 -19.68 -18.26 -11.10
CA VAL A 257 -19.32 -19.67 -10.92
C VAL A 257 -18.39 -20.14 -12.04
N GLN A 258 -18.66 -19.80 -13.30
CA GLN A 258 -17.84 -20.13 -14.46
C GLN A 258 -16.47 -19.43 -14.39
N LEU A 259 -16.42 -18.15 -14.00
CA LEU A 259 -15.18 -17.39 -13.83
C LEU A 259 -14.39 -17.85 -12.59
N LYS A 260 -15.07 -18.33 -11.54
CA LYS A 260 -14.44 -19.05 -10.43
C LYS A 260 -13.85 -20.37 -10.90
N TYR A 261 -14.61 -21.21 -11.63
CA TYR A 261 -14.12 -22.46 -12.20
C TYR A 261 -12.98 -22.24 -13.20
N GLN A 262 -12.97 -21.14 -13.95
CA GLN A 262 -11.87 -20.77 -14.84
C GLN A 262 -10.60 -20.45 -14.04
N LYS A 263 -10.70 -19.63 -12.98
CA LYS A 263 -9.58 -19.37 -12.06
C LYS A 263 -9.13 -20.62 -11.32
N GLU A 264 -10.05 -21.52 -10.99
CA GLU A 264 -9.78 -22.80 -10.33
C GLU A 264 -9.16 -23.80 -11.32
N LEU A 265 -9.50 -23.77 -12.62
CA LEU A 265 -8.79 -24.47 -13.69
C LEU A 265 -7.38 -23.92 -13.86
N GLU A 266 -7.21 -22.60 -14.05
CA GLU A 266 -5.87 -22.01 -14.17
C GLU A 266 -5.02 -22.30 -12.93
N LYS A 267 -5.63 -22.32 -11.73
CA LYS A 267 -4.93 -22.74 -10.51
C LYS A 267 -4.57 -24.22 -10.59
N LEU A 268 -5.50 -25.11 -10.91
CA LEU A 268 -5.25 -26.55 -11.06
C LEU A 268 -4.29 -26.87 -12.21
N GLU A 269 -4.12 -26.00 -13.20
CA GLU A 269 -3.12 -26.07 -14.27
C GLU A 269 -1.75 -25.57 -13.82
N ARG A 270 -1.68 -24.46 -13.07
CA ARG A 270 -0.43 -24.02 -12.39
C ARG A 270 0.02 -25.09 -11.40
N ASP A 271 -0.90 -25.60 -10.59
CA ASP A 271 -0.66 -26.66 -9.61
C ASP A 271 -0.38 -27.99 -10.33
N ASN A 272 -0.97 -28.31 -11.49
CA ASN A 272 -0.53 -29.45 -12.32
C ASN A 272 0.86 -29.22 -12.91
N LYS A 273 1.21 -28.00 -13.31
CA LYS A 273 2.53 -27.66 -13.87
C LYS A 273 3.60 -27.76 -12.78
N GLU A 274 3.29 -27.33 -11.56
CA GLU A 274 4.15 -27.44 -10.39
C GLU A 274 4.21 -28.87 -9.86
N LEU A 275 3.09 -29.59 -9.80
CA LEU A 275 3.07 -31.03 -9.49
C LEU A 275 3.75 -31.86 -10.58
N ARG A 276 3.69 -31.48 -11.86
CA ARG A 276 4.47 -32.13 -12.93
C ARG A 276 5.96 -31.85 -12.78
N LYS A 277 6.40 -30.63 -12.43
CA LYS A 277 7.79 -30.40 -12.01
C LYS A 277 8.16 -31.28 -10.81
N GLN A 278 7.33 -31.30 -9.76
CA GLN A 278 7.57 -32.07 -8.54
C GLN A 278 7.49 -33.59 -8.77
N LEU A 279 6.75 -34.09 -9.77
CA LEU A 279 6.68 -35.49 -10.17
C LEU A 279 7.78 -35.88 -11.15
N LEU A 280 8.29 -34.95 -11.97
CA LEU A 280 9.54 -35.14 -12.71
C LEU A 280 10.72 -35.26 -11.71
N LEU A 281 10.71 -34.46 -10.65
CA LEU A 281 11.67 -34.51 -9.54
C LEU A 281 11.50 -35.79 -8.66
N LYS A 282 10.28 -36.10 -8.20
CA LYS A 282 10.01 -37.28 -7.33
C LYS A 282 10.01 -38.61 -8.08
N GLY A 283 9.60 -38.64 -9.34
CA GLY A 283 9.64 -39.84 -10.19
C GLY A 283 11.05 -40.37 -10.43
N HIS A 284 12.06 -39.51 -10.26
CA HIS A 284 13.48 -39.89 -10.27
C HIS A 284 14.05 -40.17 -8.87
N SER A 285 13.27 -40.10 -7.79
CA SER A 285 13.77 -40.28 -6.41
C SER A 285 14.31 -41.69 -6.09
N GLY A 286 14.11 -42.66 -6.99
CA GLY A 286 14.73 -44.00 -6.93
C GLY A 286 16.03 -44.15 -7.73
N SER A 287 16.48 -43.13 -8.49
CA SER A 287 17.70 -43.18 -9.28
C SER A 287 18.54 -41.92 -9.05
N ALA A 288 19.69 -42.09 -8.38
CA ALA A 288 20.49 -40.99 -7.84
C ALA A 288 20.78 -39.88 -8.87
N ASN A 289 20.34 -38.66 -8.56
CA ASN A 289 20.53 -37.38 -9.24
C ASN A 289 21.43 -37.42 -10.50
N ARG A 290 20.89 -37.98 -11.59
CA ARG A 290 21.39 -37.70 -12.94
C ARG A 290 20.93 -36.30 -13.32
N LYS A 291 21.59 -35.29 -12.74
CA LYS A 291 21.71 -33.95 -13.36
C LYS A 291 22.05 -34.23 -14.83
N ILE A 292 21.13 -33.93 -15.74
CA ILE A 292 21.44 -33.96 -17.17
C ILE A 292 22.64 -33.02 -17.32
N LYS A 293 23.77 -33.55 -17.83
CA LYS A 293 25.00 -32.77 -17.97
C LYS A 293 24.74 -31.68 -19.00
N LYS A 294 24.35 -30.49 -18.54
CA LYS A 294 24.18 -29.30 -19.36
C LYS A 294 25.49 -29.08 -20.13
N SER A 295 25.41 -28.67 -21.39
CA SER A 295 26.62 -28.32 -22.11
C SER A 295 27.29 -27.12 -21.42
N LEU A 296 28.62 -27.00 -21.50
CA LEU A 296 29.31 -25.83 -20.98
C LEU A 296 28.78 -24.53 -21.61
N ILE A 297 28.35 -24.56 -22.86
CA ILE A 297 27.74 -23.40 -23.50
C ILE A 297 26.29 -23.12 -23.03
N ASP A 298 25.55 -24.16 -22.59
CA ASP A 298 24.24 -23.98 -21.95
C ASP A 298 24.40 -23.30 -20.59
N MET A 299 25.34 -23.79 -19.76
CA MET A 299 25.68 -23.17 -18.47
C MET A 299 26.24 -21.75 -18.64
N TYR A 300 27.06 -21.51 -19.66
CA TYR A 300 27.54 -20.17 -20.00
C TYR A 300 26.39 -19.24 -20.43
N SER A 301 25.39 -19.73 -21.18
CA SER A 301 24.19 -18.94 -21.49
C SER A 301 23.35 -18.67 -20.24
N GLU A 302 23.19 -19.64 -19.33
CA GLU A 302 22.48 -19.43 -18.05
C GLU A 302 23.17 -18.45 -17.10
N VAL A 303 24.49 -18.28 -17.22
CA VAL A 303 25.29 -17.25 -16.55
C VAL A 303 25.12 -15.90 -17.25
N LEU A 304 25.25 -15.85 -18.59
CA LEU A 304 25.00 -14.63 -19.39
C LEU A 304 23.60 -14.05 -19.14
N ASP A 305 22.59 -14.92 -19.12
CA ASP A 305 21.18 -14.51 -18.99
C ASP A 305 20.86 -14.05 -17.55
N GLU A 306 21.37 -14.71 -16.51
CA GLU A 306 21.25 -14.21 -15.12
C GLU A 306 21.97 -12.86 -14.92
N LEU A 307 23.09 -12.63 -15.62
CA LEU A 307 23.79 -11.35 -15.61
C LEU A 307 23.08 -10.25 -16.42
N CYS A 308 22.22 -10.61 -17.39
CA CYS A 308 21.29 -9.65 -18.00
C CYS A 308 20.22 -9.22 -16.99
N ASP A 309 19.60 -10.19 -16.29
CA ASP A 309 18.50 -9.96 -15.35
C ASP A 309 18.96 -9.23 -14.07
N TYR A 310 20.26 -9.30 -13.75
CA TYR A 310 20.88 -8.55 -12.67
C TYR A 310 21.14 -7.08 -13.02
N ASP A 311 21.55 -6.77 -14.25
CA ASP A 311 22.16 -5.48 -14.60
C ASP A 311 21.48 -4.75 -15.76
N VAL A 312 20.44 -3.99 -15.40
CA VAL A 312 19.81 -2.96 -16.25
C VAL A 312 20.75 -1.73 -16.43
N GLY A 313 21.87 -1.68 -15.71
CA GLY A 313 22.76 -0.53 -15.54
C GLY A 313 24.09 -0.57 -16.30
N TYR A 314 24.19 -1.34 -17.40
CA TYR A 314 25.33 -1.29 -18.35
C TYR A 314 26.73 -1.42 -17.72
N SER A 315 27.05 -2.57 -17.09
CA SER A 315 28.44 -2.87 -16.72
C SER A 315 28.83 -4.35 -16.79
N THR A 316 28.13 -5.23 -16.07
CA THR A 316 28.58 -6.59 -15.76
C THR A 316 28.48 -7.56 -16.94
N HIS A 317 27.34 -7.58 -17.65
CA HIS A 317 27.13 -8.49 -18.78
C HIS A 317 28.12 -8.26 -19.94
N ASP A 318 28.73 -7.07 -20.07
CA ASP A 318 29.77 -6.80 -21.07
C ASP A 318 31.16 -7.35 -20.71
N HIS A 319 31.37 -7.86 -19.49
CA HIS A 319 32.64 -8.52 -19.15
C HIS A 319 32.78 -9.94 -19.70
N LEU A 320 31.70 -10.53 -20.26
CA LEU A 320 31.70 -11.89 -20.78
C LEU A 320 31.89 -11.94 -22.31
N PRO A 321 32.89 -12.68 -22.82
CA PRO A 321 33.23 -12.71 -24.25
C PRO A 321 32.11 -13.15 -25.19
N ARG A 322 32.12 -12.56 -26.39
CA ARG A 322 31.26 -12.92 -27.54
C ARG A 322 32.02 -12.73 -28.84
N VAL A 323 31.67 -13.49 -29.87
CA VAL A 323 32.21 -13.31 -31.23
C VAL A 323 31.26 -12.41 -32.01
N VAL A 324 31.64 -11.14 -32.17
CA VAL A 324 30.87 -10.12 -32.89
C VAL A 324 31.27 -10.16 -34.37
N VAL A 325 30.32 -10.50 -35.23
CA VAL A 325 30.57 -10.73 -36.66
C VAL A 325 30.23 -9.50 -37.48
N VAL A 326 31.23 -8.94 -38.15
CA VAL A 326 31.18 -7.62 -38.81
C VAL A 326 31.66 -7.72 -40.26
N GLY A 327 31.12 -6.87 -41.13
CA GLY A 327 31.47 -6.84 -42.55
C GLY A 327 30.76 -5.70 -43.26
N ASP A 328 31.28 -5.30 -44.43
CA ASP A 328 30.52 -4.46 -45.36
C ASP A 328 29.32 -5.23 -45.93
N GLN A 329 28.29 -4.51 -46.40
CA GLN A 329 27.14 -5.13 -47.06
C GLN A 329 27.60 -6.04 -48.22
N SER A 330 27.01 -7.23 -48.31
CA SER A 330 27.33 -8.27 -49.32
C SER A 330 28.74 -8.90 -49.24
N SER A 331 29.52 -8.70 -48.17
CA SER A 331 30.85 -9.34 -47.99
C SER A 331 30.84 -10.86 -47.73
N GLY A 332 29.68 -11.52 -47.84
CA GLY A 332 29.50 -12.95 -47.57
C GLY A 332 29.24 -13.29 -46.09
N LYS A 333 29.21 -12.29 -45.20
CA LYS A 333 29.04 -12.42 -43.74
C LYS A 333 27.96 -13.41 -43.28
N THR A 334 26.72 -13.29 -43.75
CA THR A 334 25.63 -14.22 -43.39
C THR A 334 25.90 -15.64 -43.88
N SER A 335 26.50 -15.82 -45.07
CA SER A 335 26.88 -17.14 -45.60
C SER A 335 28.00 -17.79 -44.78
N VAL A 336 28.94 -17.01 -44.23
CA VAL A 336 29.94 -17.53 -43.28
C VAL A 336 29.26 -18.01 -41.99
N LEU A 337 28.27 -17.27 -41.48
CA LEU A 337 27.54 -17.68 -40.28
C LEU A 337 26.74 -18.97 -40.49
N GLU A 338 26.04 -19.10 -41.62
CA GLU A 338 25.34 -20.33 -42.03
C GLU A 338 26.30 -21.53 -42.13
N MET A 339 27.51 -21.34 -42.66
CA MET A 339 28.51 -22.41 -42.77
C MET A 339 29.07 -22.82 -41.40
N ILE A 340 29.22 -21.90 -40.44
CA ILE A 340 29.67 -22.21 -39.06
C ILE A 340 28.53 -22.88 -38.26
N ALA A 341 27.28 -22.41 -38.39
CA ALA A 341 26.08 -23.06 -37.82
C ALA A 341 25.67 -24.35 -38.56
N GLN A 342 26.31 -24.60 -39.70
CA GLN A 342 26.09 -25.69 -40.66
C GLN A 342 24.66 -25.77 -41.25
N ALA A 343 23.88 -24.69 -41.19
CA ALA A 343 22.48 -24.66 -41.64
C ALA A 343 22.09 -23.28 -42.24
N ARG A 344 21.19 -23.31 -43.24
CA ARG A 344 20.65 -22.13 -43.95
C ARG A 344 19.54 -21.44 -43.13
N ILE A 345 19.91 -20.82 -42.00
CA ILE A 345 18.94 -20.30 -41.01
C ILE A 345 18.41 -18.87 -41.30
N PHE A 346 18.96 -18.14 -42.28
CA PHE A 346 18.59 -16.75 -42.57
C PHE A 346 17.77 -16.59 -43.87
N PRO A 347 16.89 -15.58 -43.97
CA PRO A 347 16.19 -15.23 -45.22
C PRO A 347 17.16 -14.72 -46.30
N ARG A 348 16.83 -14.97 -47.57
CA ARG A 348 17.71 -14.75 -48.75
C ARG A 348 17.01 -14.02 -49.92
N GLY A 349 16.58 -12.78 -49.66
CA GLY A 349 16.18 -11.82 -50.68
C GLY A 349 17.35 -11.34 -51.54
N ALA A 350 17.04 -10.89 -52.77
CA ALA A 350 18.03 -10.28 -53.67
C ALA A 350 17.67 -8.79 -53.84
N GLY A 351 18.64 -7.90 -53.63
CA GLY A 351 18.46 -6.44 -53.69
C GLY A 351 18.05 -5.78 -52.37
N GLU A 352 17.22 -6.45 -51.55
CA GLU A 352 16.70 -5.90 -50.30
C GLU A 352 17.58 -6.22 -49.06
N MET A 353 17.59 -5.32 -48.07
CA MET A 353 18.31 -5.50 -46.80
C MET A 353 17.60 -6.50 -45.86
N MET A 354 18.20 -7.68 -45.70
CA MET A 354 17.70 -8.78 -44.84
C MET A 354 17.97 -8.52 -43.35
N THR A 355 19.23 -8.45 -42.90
CA THR A 355 19.58 -8.29 -41.48
C THR A 355 19.30 -6.88 -40.97
N ARG A 356 18.08 -6.64 -40.46
CA ARG A 356 17.65 -5.33 -39.92
C ARG A 356 17.88 -5.14 -38.41
N ALA A 357 18.19 -6.22 -37.69
CA ALA A 357 18.42 -6.25 -36.26
C ALA A 357 19.56 -7.23 -35.89
N PRO A 358 20.29 -7.03 -34.79
CA PRO A 358 21.26 -8.00 -34.27
C PRO A 358 20.66 -9.38 -34.00
N VAL A 359 21.40 -10.44 -34.35
CA VAL A 359 21.02 -11.83 -34.04
C VAL A 359 22.10 -12.51 -33.19
N LYS A 360 21.76 -12.87 -31.94
CA LYS A 360 22.59 -13.69 -31.05
C LYS A 360 22.32 -15.17 -31.35
N VAL A 361 23.32 -15.87 -31.89
CA VAL A 361 23.26 -17.31 -32.19
C VAL A 361 24.21 -18.04 -31.23
N THR A 362 23.64 -18.80 -30.29
CA THR A 362 24.39 -19.69 -29.40
C THR A 362 24.56 -21.04 -30.09
N LEU A 363 25.78 -21.40 -30.49
CA LEU A 363 26.11 -22.70 -31.09
C LEU A 363 26.48 -23.71 -30.02
N SER A 364 25.90 -24.91 -30.12
CA SER A 364 26.09 -25.99 -29.17
C SER A 364 26.20 -27.36 -29.85
N GLU A 365 27.00 -28.23 -29.26
CA GLU A 365 27.15 -29.61 -29.72
C GLU A 365 25.96 -30.44 -29.24
N GLY A 366 25.39 -31.27 -30.12
CA GLY A 366 24.24 -32.12 -29.79
C GLY A 366 24.05 -33.28 -30.77
N PRO A 367 23.26 -34.31 -30.41
CA PRO A 367 23.04 -35.50 -31.25
C PRO A 367 22.12 -35.25 -32.46
N TYR A 368 21.30 -34.19 -32.42
CA TYR A 368 20.37 -33.80 -33.47
C TYR A 368 20.62 -32.34 -33.87
N HIS A 369 20.40 -32.01 -35.14
CA HIS A 369 20.61 -30.66 -35.68
C HIS A 369 19.32 -29.85 -35.58
N ILE A 370 19.17 -29.06 -34.50
CA ILE A 370 17.93 -28.34 -34.17
C ILE A 370 18.20 -26.86 -33.85
N ALA A 371 17.20 -26.01 -34.07
CA ALA A 371 17.19 -24.61 -33.63
C ALA A 371 15.99 -24.30 -32.73
N GLN A 372 16.17 -23.35 -31.80
CA GLN A 372 15.13 -22.90 -30.86
C GLN A 372 15.36 -21.41 -30.53
N PHE A 373 14.28 -20.61 -30.43
CA PHE A 373 14.35 -19.22 -29.97
C PHE A 373 14.26 -19.16 -28.44
N LYS A 374 14.91 -18.18 -27.80
CA LYS A 374 14.91 -18.06 -26.33
C LYS A 374 13.49 -17.97 -25.74
N ASP A 375 12.57 -17.33 -26.47
CA ASP A 375 11.20 -17.03 -26.01
C ASP A 375 10.16 -18.06 -26.48
N SER A 376 10.57 -19.17 -27.11
CA SER A 376 9.66 -20.17 -27.67
C SER A 376 10.14 -21.59 -27.41
N SER A 377 9.22 -22.44 -26.95
CA SER A 377 9.47 -23.88 -26.82
C SER A 377 9.37 -24.66 -28.14
N ARG A 378 9.10 -23.99 -29.29
CA ARG A 378 9.14 -24.67 -30.61
C ARG A 378 10.60 -24.93 -30.99
N GLU A 379 10.93 -26.21 -31.12
CA GLU A 379 12.16 -26.69 -31.77
C GLU A 379 11.91 -26.85 -33.28
N PHE A 380 12.91 -26.52 -34.09
CA PHE A 380 12.90 -26.65 -35.55
C PHE A 380 14.01 -27.62 -35.95
N ASP A 381 13.69 -28.67 -36.72
CA ASP A 381 14.66 -29.65 -37.19
C ASP A 381 15.35 -29.15 -38.46
N LEU A 382 16.64 -28.81 -38.35
CA LEU A 382 17.43 -28.23 -39.43
C LEU A 382 17.74 -29.27 -40.53
N SER A 383 17.46 -30.56 -40.28
CA SER A 383 17.54 -31.64 -41.26
C SER A 383 16.35 -31.63 -42.24
N LYS A 384 15.25 -30.92 -41.93
CA LYS A 384 14.04 -30.86 -42.76
C LYS A 384 13.88 -29.48 -43.40
N GLU A 385 13.85 -29.42 -44.72
CA GLU A 385 13.71 -28.15 -45.45
C GLU A 385 12.38 -27.43 -45.14
N ALA A 386 11.33 -28.15 -44.75
CA ALA A 386 10.06 -27.55 -44.30
C ALA A 386 10.22 -26.73 -43.00
N ASP A 387 10.78 -27.36 -41.95
CA ASP A 387 11.07 -26.71 -40.66
C ASP A 387 12.13 -25.60 -40.84
N LEU A 388 13.10 -25.79 -41.75
CA LEU A 388 14.10 -24.78 -42.08
C LEU A 388 13.51 -23.58 -42.83
N SER A 389 12.53 -23.78 -43.73
CA SER A 389 11.80 -22.68 -44.37
C SER A 389 10.95 -21.90 -43.35
N ASP A 390 10.33 -22.60 -42.41
CA ASP A 390 9.55 -22.00 -41.32
C ASP A 390 10.44 -21.19 -40.37
N LEU A 391 11.62 -21.70 -40.03
CA LEU A 391 12.62 -20.96 -39.26
C LEU A 391 13.01 -19.65 -39.96
N ARG A 392 13.30 -19.67 -41.27
CA ARG A 392 13.64 -18.45 -42.02
C ARG A 392 12.51 -17.40 -41.97
N LYS A 393 11.26 -17.82 -42.15
CA LYS A 393 10.07 -16.94 -42.05
C LYS A 393 9.91 -16.37 -40.64
N GLU A 394 10.09 -17.19 -39.60
CA GLU A 394 10.01 -16.76 -38.19
C GLU A 394 11.13 -15.76 -37.85
N VAL A 395 12.36 -15.96 -38.35
CA VAL A 395 13.45 -14.97 -38.24
C VAL A 395 13.09 -13.66 -38.94
N GLU A 396 12.56 -13.72 -40.16
CA GLU A 396 12.16 -12.55 -40.96
C GLU A 396 11.02 -11.76 -40.28
N LEU A 397 9.98 -12.45 -39.80
CA LEU A 397 8.88 -11.85 -39.04
C LEU A 397 9.36 -11.20 -37.74
N ARG A 398 10.29 -11.83 -37.00
CA ARG A 398 10.90 -11.23 -35.79
C ARG A 398 11.73 -10.00 -36.13
N MET A 399 12.52 -10.02 -37.21
CA MET A 399 13.26 -8.86 -37.69
C MET A 399 12.31 -7.71 -38.03
N LEU A 400 11.24 -7.96 -38.78
CA LEU A 400 10.23 -6.94 -39.13
C LEU A 400 9.52 -6.37 -37.90
N ASN A 401 9.07 -7.24 -36.97
CA ASN A 401 8.35 -6.82 -35.76
C ASN A 401 9.22 -6.00 -34.79
N SER A 402 10.53 -6.26 -34.72
CA SER A 402 11.48 -5.50 -33.89
C SER A 402 11.71 -4.05 -34.36
N VAL A 403 11.35 -3.73 -35.61
CA VAL A 403 11.58 -2.42 -36.21
C VAL A 403 10.41 -1.48 -35.91
N LYS A 404 10.69 -0.46 -35.09
CA LYS A 404 9.71 0.56 -34.72
C LYS A 404 9.27 1.35 -35.95
N HIS A 405 7.97 1.67 -36.01
CA HIS A 405 7.35 2.34 -37.17
C HIS A 405 8.14 3.59 -37.60
N GLY A 406 8.50 3.65 -38.89
CA GLY A 406 9.29 4.73 -39.49
C GLY A 406 10.80 4.48 -39.57
N LYS A 407 11.34 3.48 -38.85
CA LYS A 407 12.77 3.13 -38.91
C LYS A 407 13.07 2.01 -39.90
N THR A 408 14.34 1.91 -40.32
CA THR A 408 14.83 0.81 -41.17
C THR A 408 15.57 -0.29 -40.38
N VAL A 409 16.11 0.03 -39.20
CA VAL A 409 16.88 -0.91 -38.36
C VAL A 409 16.48 -0.84 -36.87
N SER A 410 16.67 -1.95 -36.15
CA SER A 410 16.43 -2.05 -34.70
C SER A 410 17.71 -2.44 -33.94
N SER A 411 17.80 -2.01 -32.68
CA SER A 411 18.85 -2.40 -31.73
C SER A 411 18.43 -3.56 -30.81
N GLU A 412 17.24 -4.11 -31.01
CA GLU A 412 16.72 -5.27 -30.28
C GLU A 412 17.39 -6.56 -30.77
N VAL A 413 17.73 -7.48 -29.85
CA VAL A 413 18.58 -8.64 -30.16
C VAL A 413 17.76 -9.93 -30.25
N ILE A 414 17.59 -10.45 -31.46
CA ILE A 414 16.92 -11.74 -31.68
C ILE A 414 17.85 -12.86 -31.18
N SER A 415 17.42 -13.60 -30.16
CA SER A 415 18.24 -14.64 -29.51
C SER A 415 17.75 -16.05 -29.84
N MET A 416 18.65 -16.87 -30.41
CA MET A 416 18.40 -18.27 -30.74
C MET A 416 19.57 -19.18 -30.35
N THR A 417 19.26 -20.45 -30.11
CA THR A 417 20.23 -21.52 -29.85
C THR A 417 20.13 -22.53 -30.97
N VAL A 418 21.28 -22.95 -31.50
CA VAL A 418 21.41 -24.05 -32.46
C VAL A 418 22.21 -25.17 -31.79
N LYS A 419 21.70 -26.40 -31.88
CA LYS A 419 22.33 -27.62 -31.39
C LYS A 419 22.62 -28.52 -32.59
N GLY A 420 23.76 -29.21 -32.64
CA GLY A 420 24.06 -30.08 -33.78
C GLY A 420 25.36 -30.87 -33.66
N PRO A 421 25.50 -31.97 -34.44
CA PRO A 421 26.66 -32.84 -34.37
C PRO A 421 27.89 -32.15 -34.97
N GLY A 422 29.00 -32.11 -34.21
CA GLY A 422 30.24 -31.47 -34.64
C GLY A 422 30.18 -29.94 -34.76
N LEU A 423 29.18 -29.29 -34.17
CA LEU A 423 29.17 -27.82 -34.03
C LEU A 423 30.15 -27.38 -32.93
N GLN A 424 30.96 -26.37 -33.26
CA GLN A 424 31.86 -25.75 -32.30
C GLN A 424 31.07 -24.86 -31.32
N ARG A 425 31.33 -25.03 -30.02
CA ARG A 425 30.55 -24.40 -28.94
C ARG A 425 30.96 -22.93 -28.79
N MET A 426 30.11 -21.97 -29.20
CA MET A 426 30.44 -20.53 -29.13
C MET A 426 29.19 -19.64 -29.15
N VAL A 427 29.32 -18.37 -28.73
CA VAL A 427 28.27 -17.35 -28.90
C VAL A 427 28.66 -16.37 -30.01
N LEU A 428 27.90 -16.38 -31.10
CA LEU A 428 28.04 -15.47 -32.24
C LEU A 428 26.99 -14.34 -32.16
N VAL A 429 27.36 -13.14 -32.59
CA VAL A 429 26.44 -12.01 -32.76
C VAL A 429 26.55 -11.48 -34.19
N ASP A 430 25.50 -11.73 -34.99
CA ASP A 430 25.39 -11.22 -36.35
C ASP A 430 24.79 -9.80 -36.33
N LEU A 431 25.59 -8.80 -36.69
CA LEU A 431 25.13 -7.41 -36.83
C LEU A 431 24.70 -7.08 -38.27
N PRO A 432 23.88 -6.04 -38.50
CA PRO A 432 23.68 -5.46 -39.83
C PRO A 432 25.01 -5.09 -40.52
N GLY A 433 25.13 -5.36 -41.81
CA GLY A 433 26.33 -5.04 -42.61
C GLY A 433 26.50 -3.53 -42.84
N ILE A 434 27.74 -3.05 -42.88
CA ILE A 434 28.03 -1.63 -43.05
C ILE A 434 27.71 -1.20 -44.50
N ILE A 435 26.88 -0.18 -44.64
CA ILE A 435 26.46 0.39 -45.93
C ILE A 435 27.31 1.61 -46.30
N SER A 436 27.76 1.69 -47.55
CA SER A 436 28.55 2.82 -48.07
C SER A 436 27.67 3.96 -48.59
N THR A 437 26.50 3.63 -49.12
CA THR A 437 25.50 4.54 -49.71
C THR A 437 24.11 4.23 -49.16
N GLN A 438 23.23 5.23 -49.12
CA GLN A 438 21.82 5.07 -48.71
C GLN A 438 20.96 4.95 -49.97
N THR A 439 20.04 3.98 -50.02
CA THR A 439 19.05 3.87 -51.11
C THR A 439 17.79 4.65 -50.77
N THR A 440 16.97 4.95 -51.78
CA THR A 440 15.75 5.80 -51.67
C THR A 440 14.67 5.22 -50.73
N GLU A 441 14.76 3.94 -50.39
CA GLU A 441 13.81 3.22 -49.52
C GLU A 441 14.23 3.21 -48.03
N MET A 442 15.41 3.75 -47.69
CA MET A 442 15.97 3.73 -46.32
C MET A 442 15.74 5.05 -45.58
N GLU A 443 15.52 4.98 -44.26
CA GLU A 443 15.42 6.17 -43.40
C GLU A 443 16.74 6.96 -43.41
N THR A 444 16.65 8.28 -43.58
CA THR A 444 17.79 9.21 -43.51
C THR A 444 18.47 9.11 -42.15
N GLY A 445 19.70 8.59 -42.12
CA GLY A 445 20.45 8.32 -40.88
C GLY A 445 20.64 6.82 -40.58
N THR A 446 20.09 5.91 -41.39
CA THR A 446 20.26 4.46 -41.18
C THR A 446 21.74 4.02 -41.17
N ARG A 447 22.59 4.65 -42.00
CA ARG A 447 24.04 4.37 -42.03
C ARG A 447 24.71 4.69 -40.69
N GLU A 448 24.36 5.83 -40.11
CA GLU A 448 24.86 6.31 -38.83
C GLU A 448 24.36 5.42 -37.68
N ALA A 449 23.10 4.98 -37.74
CA ALA A 449 22.52 4.04 -36.77
C ALA A 449 23.22 2.67 -36.80
N ILE A 450 23.46 2.10 -37.99
CA ILE A 450 24.23 0.86 -38.15
C ILE A 450 25.65 1.05 -37.60
N ARG A 451 26.35 2.13 -38.02
CA ARG A 451 27.73 2.39 -37.55
C ARG A 451 27.79 2.52 -36.03
N HIS A 452 26.88 3.27 -35.41
CA HIS A 452 26.82 3.42 -33.96
C HIS A 452 26.58 2.07 -33.27
N MET A 453 25.62 1.28 -33.73
CA MET A 453 25.33 -0.06 -33.22
C MET A 453 26.57 -0.97 -33.30
N THR A 454 27.23 -1.03 -34.46
CA THR A 454 28.48 -1.77 -34.64
C THR A 454 29.59 -1.26 -33.72
N GLN A 455 29.72 0.05 -33.55
CA GLN A 455 30.69 0.65 -32.62
C GLN A 455 30.42 0.27 -31.17
N THR A 456 29.15 0.21 -30.71
CA THR A 456 28.80 -0.25 -29.36
C THR A 456 29.29 -1.67 -29.12
N TYR A 457 28.95 -2.63 -29.99
CA TYR A 457 29.39 -4.02 -29.85
C TYR A 457 30.90 -4.21 -30.00
N MET A 458 31.57 -3.41 -30.86
CA MET A 458 33.03 -3.42 -30.99
C MET A 458 33.75 -2.81 -29.77
N SER A 459 33.15 -1.83 -29.09
CA SER A 459 33.79 -1.07 -28.00
C SER A 459 34.02 -1.90 -26.73
N ASN A 460 33.22 -2.95 -26.53
CA ASN A 460 33.41 -3.92 -25.47
C ASN A 460 34.79 -4.61 -25.66
N PRO A 461 35.72 -4.54 -24.68
CA PRO A 461 37.08 -5.07 -24.83
C PRO A 461 37.14 -6.61 -24.90
N ASN A 462 36.11 -7.30 -24.40
CA ASN A 462 35.99 -8.76 -24.42
C ASN A 462 35.25 -9.27 -25.68
N ALA A 463 34.83 -8.38 -26.58
CA ALA A 463 34.32 -8.77 -27.88
C ALA A 463 35.46 -9.20 -28.81
N ILE A 464 35.40 -10.45 -29.28
CA ILE A 464 36.22 -10.96 -30.39
C ILE A 464 35.57 -10.47 -31.68
N ILE A 465 36.32 -9.70 -32.49
CA ILE A 465 35.82 -9.09 -33.72
C ILE A 465 36.11 -10.04 -34.88
N LEU A 466 35.09 -10.67 -35.45
CA LEU A 466 35.21 -11.49 -36.66
C LEU A 466 34.94 -10.60 -37.88
N CYS A 467 36.02 -10.09 -38.48
CA CYS A 467 35.97 -9.16 -39.61
C CYS A 467 35.93 -9.91 -40.94
N ILE A 468 34.81 -9.82 -41.65
CA ILE A 468 34.54 -10.56 -42.89
C ILE A 468 34.59 -9.60 -44.08
N GLN A 469 35.61 -9.78 -44.93
CA GLN A 469 35.83 -8.99 -46.14
C GLN A 469 35.68 -9.85 -47.40
N ASP A 470 35.21 -9.23 -48.47
CA ASP A 470 35.21 -9.80 -49.82
C ASP A 470 36.65 -9.85 -50.39
N GLY A 471 37.02 -10.97 -51.01
CA GLY A 471 38.31 -11.17 -51.69
C GLY A 471 38.36 -10.67 -53.13
N ALA A 472 37.21 -10.48 -53.78
CA ALA A 472 37.12 -9.93 -55.14
C ALA A 472 37.11 -8.38 -55.16
N VAL A 473 37.01 -7.73 -54.00
CA VAL A 473 36.95 -6.27 -53.85
C VAL A 473 38.25 -5.74 -53.23
N ASP A 474 38.72 -4.57 -53.70
CA ASP A 474 39.91 -3.91 -53.14
C ASP A 474 39.74 -3.62 -51.65
N ALA A 475 40.59 -4.25 -50.83
CA ALA A 475 40.60 -4.16 -49.38
C ALA A 475 40.79 -2.72 -48.81
N GLU A 476 41.30 -1.79 -49.64
CA GLU A 476 41.41 -0.34 -49.34
C GLU A 476 40.09 0.43 -49.45
N ARG A 477 39.03 -0.19 -50.00
CA ARG A 477 37.69 0.41 -50.13
C ARG A 477 36.72 -0.03 -49.01
N SER A 478 37.21 -0.82 -48.07
CA SER A 478 36.44 -1.48 -47.01
C SER A 478 36.15 -0.54 -45.84
N ASN A 479 34.88 -0.21 -45.60
CA ASN A 479 34.51 0.69 -44.50
C ASN A 479 34.61 -0.02 -43.15
N VAL A 480 34.35 -1.33 -43.12
CA VAL A 480 34.54 -2.17 -41.93
C VAL A 480 36.01 -2.22 -41.48
N THR A 481 36.97 -2.30 -42.40
CA THR A 481 38.39 -2.45 -42.02
C THR A 481 38.91 -1.23 -41.27
N ASP A 482 38.59 -0.01 -41.74
CA ASP A 482 38.92 1.24 -41.05
C ASP A 482 38.25 1.34 -39.67
N LEU A 483 37.01 0.86 -39.55
CA LEU A 483 36.27 0.87 -38.28
C LEU A 483 36.88 -0.10 -37.26
N VAL A 484 37.30 -1.29 -37.70
CA VAL A 484 38.00 -2.26 -36.84
C VAL A 484 39.38 -1.72 -36.45
N ALA A 485 40.13 -1.11 -37.37
CA ALA A 485 41.43 -0.50 -37.08
C ALA A 485 41.33 0.65 -36.05
N GLN A 486 40.17 1.33 -35.95
CA GLN A 486 39.88 2.32 -34.90
C GLN A 486 39.57 1.68 -33.53
N MET A 487 38.97 0.49 -33.49
CA MET A 487 38.49 -0.18 -32.27
C MET A 487 39.43 -1.26 -31.70
N ASP A 488 40.31 -1.83 -32.52
CA ASP A 488 41.41 -2.71 -32.13
C ASP A 488 42.67 -2.40 -32.95
N PRO A 489 43.34 -1.26 -32.71
CA PRO A 489 44.54 -0.87 -33.46
C PRO A 489 45.71 -1.87 -33.35
N GLN A 490 45.69 -2.73 -32.32
CA GLN A 490 46.71 -3.75 -32.09
C GLN A 490 46.34 -5.12 -32.69
N GLY A 491 45.11 -5.29 -33.20
CA GLY A 491 44.59 -6.55 -33.75
C GLY A 491 44.46 -7.70 -32.73
N LYS A 492 44.55 -7.40 -31.43
CA LYS A 492 44.66 -8.38 -30.32
C LYS A 492 43.41 -9.21 -30.07
N ARG A 493 42.26 -8.79 -30.60
CA ARG A 493 40.97 -9.48 -30.45
C ARG A 493 40.23 -9.59 -31.78
N THR A 494 40.90 -9.30 -32.88
CA THR A 494 40.34 -9.36 -34.24
C THR A 494 40.79 -10.63 -34.94
N ILE A 495 39.86 -11.33 -35.59
CA ILE A 495 40.12 -12.41 -36.55
C ILE A 495 39.62 -11.95 -37.92
N PHE A 496 40.45 -12.08 -38.95
CA PHE A 496 40.17 -11.60 -40.29
C PHE A 496 39.81 -12.76 -41.23
N VAL A 497 38.72 -12.64 -41.98
CA VAL A 497 38.18 -13.66 -42.87
C VAL A 497 37.99 -13.09 -44.27
N LEU A 498 38.62 -13.73 -45.26
CA LEU A 498 38.50 -13.38 -46.67
C LEU A 498 37.56 -14.38 -47.35
N THR A 499 36.45 -13.88 -47.91
CA THR A 499 35.44 -14.68 -48.62
C THR A 499 35.62 -14.54 -50.15
N LYS A 500 34.91 -15.37 -50.93
CA LYS A 500 34.88 -15.30 -52.41
C LYS A 500 36.28 -15.37 -53.06
N VAL A 501 37.18 -16.12 -52.43
CA VAL A 501 38.58 -16.28 -52.89
C VAL A 501 38.69 -17.11 -54.17
N ASP A 502 37.66 -17.90 -54.47
CA ASP A 502 37.41 -18.56 -55.75
C ASP A 502 37.18 -17.54 -56.88
N LEU A 503 36.21 -16.64 -56.72
CA LEU A 503 35.98 -15.55 -57.68
C LEU A 503 37.22 -14.64 -57.82
N ALA A 504 37.98 -14.43 -56.75
CA ALA A 504 39.20 -13.64 -56.79
C ALA A 504 40.33 -14.32 -57.61
N GLU A 505 40.46 -15.65 -57.55
CA GLU A 505 41.38 -16.44 -58.37
C GLU A 505 40.94 -16.48 -59.84
N GLU A 506 39.66 -16.70 -60.12
CA GLU A 506 39.10 -16.72 -61.48
C GLU A 506 39.28 -15.38 -62.22
N ASN A 507 39.04 -14.25 -61.54
CA ASN A 507 39.19 -12.91 -62.11
C ASN A 507 40.65 -12.40 -62.16
N LEU A 508 41.66 -13.27 -61.92
CA LEU A 508 43.09 -12.96 -61.95
C LEU A 508 43.49 -11.79 -61.02
N THR A 509 42.81 -11.66 -59.88
CA THR A 509 42.82 -10.46 -59.04
C THR A 509 44.08 -10.34 -58.17
N LYS A 510 45.22 -9.95 -58.77
CA LYS A 510 46.51 -9.64 -58.11
C LYS A 510 46.84 -10.60 -56.94
N PRO A 511 47.29 -11.85 -57.18
CA PRO A 511 47.48 -12.84 -56.12
C PRO A 511 48.43 -12.40 -54.98
N ASP A 512 49.43 -11.57 -55.29
CA ASP A 512 50.29 -10.92 -54.28
C ASP A 512 49.51 -10.09 -53.24
N ARG A 513 48.35 -9.53 -53.60
CA ARG A 513 47.48 -8.77 -52.68
C ARG A 513 46.82 -9.70 -51.67
N ILE A 514 46.22 -10.79 -52.14
CA ILE A 514 45.61 -11.84 -51.28
C ILE A 514 46.67 -12.40 -50.33
N ARG A 515 47.87 -12.71 -50.85
CA ARG A 515 49.02 -13.16 -50.07
C ARG A 515 49.50 -12.13 -49.03
N LYS A 516 49.48 -10.83 -49.34
CA LYS A 516 49.79 -9.74 -48.37
C LYS A 516 48.72 -9.57 -47.30
N ILE A 517 47.45 -9.86 -47.60
CA ILE A 517 46.36 -9.90 -46.61
C ILE A 517 46.58 -11.07 -45.65
N LEU A 518 46.68 -12.30 -46.16
CA LEU A 518 46.78 -13.52 -45.34
C LEU A 518 48.09 -13.59 -44.51
N SER A 519 49.18 -12.98 -45.00
CA SER A 519 50.42 -12.85 -44.23
C SER A 519 50.44 -11.66 -43.24
N GLY A 520 49.33 -10.92 -43.10
CA GLY A 520 49.21 -9.79 -42.17
C GLY A 520 50.16 -8.63 -42.46
N LYS A 521 50.48 -8.39 -43.74
CA LYS A 521 51.44 -7.37 -44.22
C LYS A 521 50.79 -6.22 -44.99
N LEU A 522 49.51 -6.33 -45.38
CA LEU A 522 48.80 -5.24 -46.06
C LEU A 522 48.36 -4.12 -45.10
N PHE A 523 47.97 -4.47 -43.88
CA PHE A 523 47.39 -3.55 -42.91
C PHE A 523 48.34 -3.25 -41.74
N PRO A 524 48.22 -2.08 -41.08
CA PRO A 524 49.05 -1.74 -39.91
C PRO A 524 48.67 -2.54 -38.65
N MET A 525 47.40 -2.91 -38.51
CA MET A 525 46.89 -3.82 -37.48
C MET A 525 47.26 -5.27 -37.80
N ARG A 526 47.63 -6.06 -36.78
CA ARG A 526 47.92 -7.50 -36.93
C ARG A 526 46.85 -8.33 -36.22
N ALA A 527 45.84 -8.78 -36.96
CA ALA A 527 44.82 -9.69 -36.46
C ALA A 527 45.42 -10.98 -35.86
N LEU A 528 44.72 -11.57 -34.89
CA LEU A 528 45.05 -12.86 -34.25
C LEU A 528 45.19 -14.01 -35.25
N GLY A 529 44.41 -13.97 -36.33
CA GLY A 529 44.43 -14.95 -37.41
C GLY A 529 43.83 -14.38 -38.68
N TYR A 530 44.27 -14.93 -39.81
CA TYR A 530 43.79 -14.64 -41.15
C TYR A 530 43.33 -15.94 -41.79
N PHE A 531 42.10 -15.97 -42.29
CA PHE A 531 41.49 -17.16 -42.88
C PHE A 531 40.93 -16.88 -44.27
N ALA A 532 41.03 -17.86 -45.17
CA ALA A 532 40.36 -17.85 -46.46
C ALA A 532 39.26 -18.93 -46.50
N VAL A 533 38.05 -18.54 -46.94
CA VAL A 533 36.87 -19.42 -46.96
C VAL A 533 36.05 -19.26 -48.24
N VAL A 534 35.37 -20.33 -48.64
CA VAL A 534 34.46 -20.36 -49.81
C VAL A 534 33.07 -20.79 -49.34
N THR A 535 32.05 -19.98 -49.66
CA THR A 535 30.69 -20.12 -49.07
C THR A 535 29.58 -20.45 -50.09
N GLY A 536 29.97 -21.04 -51.21
CA GLY A 536 29.08 -21.55 -52.26
C GLY A 536 29.15 -20.76 -53.57
N ARG A 537 28.63 -21.33 -54.66
CA ARG A 537 28.81 -20.82 -56.04
C ARG A 537 27.86 -19.67 -56.43
N GLY A 538 27.24 -19.00 -55.46
CA GLY A 538 26.25 -17.95 -55.66
C GLY A 538 24.80 -18.43 -55.90
N ASN A 539 24.59 -19.73 -56.14
CA ASN A 539 23.26 -20.33 -56.17
C ASN A 539 22.54 -20.19 -54.81
N LYS A 540 21.20 -20.17 -54.85
CA LYS A 540 20.37 -20.10 -53.63
C LYS A 540 20.17 -21.46 -52.96
N ASP A 541 20.07 -22.51 -53.77
CA ASP A 541 19.55 -23.82 -53.35
C ASP A 541 20.66 -24.84 -53.02
N ASP A 542 21.94 -24.49 -53.27
CA ASP A 542 23.11 -25.30 -52.88
C ASP A 542 23.06 -25.61 -51.36
N SER A 543 23.14 -26.89 -51.00
CA SER A 543 23.16 -27.33 -49.60
C SER A 543 24.52 -27.08 -48.93
N ILE A 544 24.53 -26.98 -47.60
CA ILE A 544 25.76 -26.81 -46.83
C ILE A 544 26.74 -27.98 -47.01
N ALA A 545 26.25 -29.19 -47.30
CA ALA A 545 27.10 -30.36 -47.57
C ALA A 545 27.87 -30.21 -48.89
N GLU A 546 27.17 -29.83 -49.97
CA GLU A 546 27.77 -29.60 -51.29
C GLU A 546 28.76 -28.42 -51.27
N ILE A 547 28.47 -27.39 -50.47
CA ILE A 547 29.35 -26.22 -50.33
C ILE A 547 30.64 -26.58 -49.58
N LYS A 548 30.57 -27.39 -48.52
CA LYS A 548 31.78 -27.92 -47.85
C LYS A 548 32.63 -28.75 -48.81
N GLN A 549 32.01 -29.65 -49.57
CA GLN A 549 32.73 -30.47 -50.56
C GLN A 549 33.34 -29.60 -51.69
N TYR A 550 32.66 -28.51 -52.09
CA TYR A 550 33.21 -27.54 -53.02
C TYR A 550 34.37 -26.74 -52.41
N GLU A 551 34.30 -26.32 -51.15
CA GLU A 551 35.41 -25.65 -50.43
C GLU A 551 36.65 -26.55 -50.34
N GLU A 552 36.48 -27.83 -49.98
CA GLU A 552 37.57 -28.81 -49.90
C GLU A 552 38.19 -29.10 -51.28
N ASN A 553 37.35 -29.24 -52.33
CA ASN A 553 37.82 -29.41 -53.71
C ASN A 553 38.52 -28.16 -54.26
N PHE A 554 38.06 -26.95 -53.90
CA PHE A 554 38.68 -25.70 -54.30
C PHE A 554 40.08 -25.57 -53.69
N PHE A 555 40.22 -25.67 -52.36
CA PHE A 555 41.52 -25.46 -51.71
C PHE A 555 42.55 -26.56 -52.03
N SER A 556 42.10 -27.78 -52.38
CA SER A 556 43.01 -28.83 -52.88
C SER A 556 43.44 -28.62 -54.34
N THR A 557 42.64 -27.97 -55.19
CA THR A 557 42.92 -27.80 -56.63
C THR A 557 43.48 -26.41 -57.00
N SER A 558 43.29 -25.39 -56.15
CA SER A 558 43.71 -24.00 -56.36
C SER A 558 45.21 -23.85 -56.67
N LYS A 559 45.53 -23.00 -57.65
CA LYS A 559 46.91 -22.66 -58.00
C LYS A 559 47.52 -21.72 -56.97
N LEU A 560 46.73 -20.82 -56.38
CA LEU A 560 47.19 -19.83 -55.42
C LEU A 560 47.50 -20.44 -54.05
N PHE A 561 46.69 -21.41 -53.60
CA PHE A 561 46.84 -21.99 -52.26
C PHE A 561 47.74 -23.23 -52.22
N ASN A 562 47.78 -24.04 -53.29
CA ASN A 562 48.54 -25.31 -53.27
C ASN A 562 49.99 -25.16 -53.81
N ARG A 563 50.22 -24.44 -54.92
CA ARG A 563 51.51 -24.52 -55.66
C ARG A 563 52.71 -23.77 -55.05
N GLU A 564 52.51 -22.76 -54.20
CA GLU A 564 53.63 -22.01 -53.60
C GLU A 564 53.99 -22.43 -52.16
N GLY A 565 53.21 -23.31 -51.51
CA GLY A 565 53.55 -23.84 -50.17
C GLY A 565 53.70 -22.81 -49.05
N LEU A 566 53.16 -21.60 -49.24
CA LEU A 566 53.44 -20.40 -48.42
C LEU A 566 52.26 -19.89 -47.58
N VAL A 567 51.10 -20.52 -47.69
CA VAL A 567 49.94 -20.33 -46.80
C VAL A 567 49.70 -21.65 -46.05
N PRO A 568 49.73 -21.67 -44.70
CA PRO A 568 49.45 -22.87 -43.93
C PRO A 568 48.05 -23.43 -44.22
N SER A 569 47.92 -24.76 -44.30
CA SER A 569 46.62 -25.43 -44.46
C SER A 569 45.65 -25.14 -43.31
N THR A 570 46.15 -24.72 -42.15
CA THR A 570 45.36 -24.25 -41.00
C THR A 570 44.67 -22.89 -41.21
N GLN A 571 45.07 -22.12 -42.24
CA GLN A 571 44.46 -20.82 -42.59
C GLN A 571 43.39 -20.92 -43.68
N VAL A 572 43.11 -22.11 -44.22
CA VAL A 572 42.06 -22.34 -45.22
C VAL A 572 40.94 -23.21 -44.66
N THR A 573 39.77 -23.14 -45.30
CA THR A 573 38.48 -23.79 -44.94
C THR A 573 37.75 -23.17 -43.74
N THR A 574 36.42 -23.20 -43.82
CA THR A 574 35.51 -22.74 -42.77
C THR A 574 35.59 -23.63 -41.53
N LYS A 575 35.97 -24.92 -41.69
CA LYS A 575 36.20 -25.84 -40.58
C LYS A 575 37.32 -25.33 -39.65
N ASN A 576 38.48 -25.00 -40.21
CA ASN A 576 39.62 -24.49 -39.43
C ASN A 576 39.32 -23.12 -38.80
N LEU A 577 38.63 -22.24 -39.52
CA LEU A 577 38.12 -20.98 -38.97
C LEU A 577 37.25 -21.22 -37.73
N SER A 578 36.26 -22.12 -37.82
CA SER A 578 35.34 -22.39 -36.70
C SER A 578 36.06 -22.91 -35.45
N LEU A 579 37.10 -23.73 -35.63
CA LEU A 579 37.91 -24.28 -34.54
C LEU A 579 38.79 -23.21 -33.89
N ALA A 580 39.47 -22.38 -34.68
CA ALA A 580 40.31 -21.30 -34.15
C ALA A 580 39.49 -20.20 -33.44
N VAL A 581 38.29 -19.86 -33.95
CA VAL A 581 37.35 -18.96 -33.28
C VAL A 581 36.88 -19.56 -31.95
N SER A 582 36.54 -20.86 -31.93
CA SER A 582 36.17 -21.61 -30.73
C SER A 582 37.28 -21.59 -29.67
N GLU A 583 38.53 -21.90 -30.05
CA GLU A 583 39.67 -21.92 -29.14
C GLU A 583 39.95 -20.53 -28.54
N CYS A 584 39.93 -19.48 -29.38
CA CYS A 584 40.11 -18.10 -28.95
C CYS A 584 39.00 -17.65 -27.98
N PHE A 585 37.74 -17.97 -28.30
CA PHE A 585 36.59 -17.74 -27.43
C PHE A 585 36.75 -18.43 -26.07
N TRP A 586 37.00 -19.74 -26.04
CA TRP A 586 37.16 -20.48 -24.78
C TRP A 586 38.39 -20.06 -23.97
N LYS A 587 39.47 -19.60 -24.62
CA LYS A 587 40.60 -18.98 -23.91
C LYS A 587 40.17 -17.71 -23.19
N MET A 588 39.52 -16.78 -23.90
CA MET A 588 39.08 -15.51 -23.31
C MET A 588 38.01 -15.72 -22.23
N VAL A 589 37.10 -16.68 -22.41
CA VAL A 589 36.07 -17.04 -21.41
C VAL A 589 36.72 -17.54 -20.12
N ARG A 590 37.79 -18.34 -20.18
CA ARG A 590 38.54 -18.76 -18.98
C ARG A 590 39.16 -17.58 -18.25
N GLU A 591 39.88 -16.73 -18.98
CA GLU A 591 40.59 -15.58 -18.41
C GLU A 591 39.64 -14.52 -17.80
N THR A 592 38.43 -14.36 -18.33
CA THR A 592 37.43 -13.38 -17.87
C THR A 592 36.52 -13.91 -16.75
N VAL A 593 36.05 -15.16 -16.84
CA VAL A 593 35.06 -15.70 -15.88
C VAL A 593 35.66 -15.86 -14.48
N GLU A 594 36.93 -16.23 -14.34
CA GLU A 594 37.61 -16.29 -13.04
C GLU A 594 37.67 -14.90 -12.38
N GLN A 595 37.96 -13.85 -13.16
CA GLN A 595 37.95 -12.45 -12.67
C GLN A 595 36.55 -11.98 -12.25
N GLN A 596 35.51 -12.36 -13.00
CA GLN A 596 34.12 -12.02 -12.66
C GLN A 596 33.66 -12.76 -11.39
N ALA A 597 34.02 -14.03 -11.22
CA ALA A 597 33.69 -14.78 -10.00
C ALA A 597 34.31 -14.15 -8.74
N ASP A 598 35.59 -13.74 -8.79
CA ASP A 598 36.21 -13.03 -7.66
C ASP A 598 35.61 -11.63 -7.43
N ALA A 599 35.17 -10.92 -8.49
CA ALA A 599 34.47 -9.64 -8.36
C ALA A 599 33.08 -9.79 -7.69
N PHE A 600 32.29 -10.80 -8.07
CA PHE A 600 31.01 -11.09 -7.42
C PHE A 600 31.18 -11.59 -5.98
N LYS A 601 32.23 -12.38 -5.70
CA LYS A 601 32.60 -12.83 -4.35
C LYS A 601 33.04 -11.69 -3.43
N ALA A 602 33.80 -10.71 -3.94
CA ALA A 602 34.11 -9.48 -3.22
C ALA A 602 32.85 -8.63 -2.98
N THR A 603 31.95 -8.54 -3.96
CA THR A 603 30.66 -7.86 -3.82
C THR A 603 29.78 -8.53 -2.77
N ARG A 604 29.73 -9.88 -2.75
CA ARG A 604 29.00 -10.64 -1.73
C ARG A 604 29.59 -10.41 -0.34
N PHE A 605 30.91 -10.41 -0.20
CA PHE A 605 31.57 -10.10 1.07
C PHE A 605 31.21 -8.71 1.59
N ASN A 606 31.20 -7.70 0.72
CA ASN A 606 30.79 -6.34 1.09
C ASN A 606 29.32 -6.29 1.56
N LEU A 607 28.40 -6.94 0.85
CA LEU A 607 26.98 -7.02 1.22
C LEU A 607 26.76 -7.81 2.53
N GLU A 608 27.44 -8.94 2.71
CA GLU A 608 27.45 -9.68 3.97
C GLU A 608 27.99 -8.83 5.13
N THR A 609 28.98 -7.97 4.90
CA THR A 609 29.52 -7.06 5.91
C THR A 609 28.56 -5.91 6.20
N GLU A 610 27.89 -5.31 5.21
CA GLU A 610 26.83 -4.33 5.44
C GLU A 610 25.67 -4.95 6.25
N TRP A 611 25.27 -6.19 5.92
CA TRP A 611 24.27 -6.93 6.69
C TRP A 611 24.71 -7.16 8.14
N LYS A 612 25.91 -7.70 8.36
CA LYS A 612 26.42 -8.01 9.72
C LYS A 612 26.61 -6.74 10.56
N ASN A 613 26.94 -5.60 9.95
CA ASN A 613 27.06 -4.32 10.65
C ASN A 613 25.69 -3.72 11.03
N ASN A 614 24.72 -3.75 10.12
CA ASN A 614 23.40 -3.12 10.33
C ASN A 614 22.40 -4.02 11.05
N PHE A 615 22.48 -5.34 10.86
CA PHE A 615 21.50 -6.33 11.31
C PHE A 615 22.13 -7.59 11.98
N PRO A 616 23.06 -7.44 12.95
CA PRO A 616 23.90 -8.53 13.51
C PRO A 616 23.18 -9.71 14.17
N ARG A 617 21.84 -9.68 14.30
CA ARG A 617 21.01 -10.74 14.91
C ARG A 617 19.80 -11.13 14.06
N LEU A 618 19.65 -10.59 12.86
CA LEU A 618 18.54 -10.93 11.97
C LEU A 618 19.01 -11.89 10.88
N ARG A 619 18.21 -12.91 10.60
CA ARG A 619 18.37 -13.78 9.43
C ARG A 619 18.04 -12.99 8.16
N GLU A 620 18.81 -13.24 7.11
CA GLU A 620 18.49 -12.87 5.74
C GLU A 620 17.15 -13.54 5.34
N LEU A 621 16.11 -12.74 5.11
CA LEU A 621 14.79 -13.16 4.64
C LEU A 621 14.44 -12.33 3.40
N ASP A 622 14.05 -12.97 2.31
CA ASP A 622 13.60 -12.24 1.11
C ASP A 622 12.20 -11.65 1.29
N ARG A 623 11.74 -10.86 0.31
CA ARG A 623 10.43 -10.20 0.35
C ARG A 623 9.24 -11.16 0.41
N ASN A 624 9.35 -12.39 -0.08
CA ASN A 624 8.30 -13.41 0.02
C ASN A 624 8.34 -14.10 1.40
N GLU A 625 9.53 -14.43 1.90
CA GLU A 625 9.73 -14.97 3.26
C GLU A 625 9.24 -13.97 4.33
N LEU A 626 9.49 -12.66 4.13
CA LEU A 626 8.95 -11.58 4.95
C LEU A 626 7.44 -11.41 4.81
N PHE A 627 6.89 -11.55 3.60
CA PHE A 627 5.44 -11.49 3.38
C PHE A 627 4.72 -12.63 4.10
N GLU A 628 5.19 -13.87 4.00
CA GLU A 628 4.53 -15.01 4.66
C GLU A 628 4.71 -14.97 6.20
N LYS A 629 5.79 -14.36 6.74
CA LYS A 629 5.85 -14.02 8.18
C LYS A 629 4.77 -13.00 8.58
N ALA A 630 4.66 -11.89 7.84
CA ALA A 630 3.66 -10.86 8.11
C ALA A 630 2.23 -11.38 7.96
N ARG A 631 1.99 -12.27 6.99
CA ARG A 631 0.73 -13.01 6.80
C ARG A 631 0.38 -13.85 8.03
N GLY A 632 1.36 -14.56 8.61
CA GLY A 632 1.19 -15.28 9.87
C GLY A 632 0.72 -14.34 10.99
N GLU A 633 1.47 -13.27 11.25
CA GLU A 633 1.13 -12.30 12.29
C GLU A 633 -0.26 -11.65 12.10
N ILE A 634 -0.68 -11.38 10.85
CA ILE A 634 -2.02 -10.84 10.56
C ILE A 634 -3.10 -11.89 10.88
N LEU A 635 -2.87 -13.17 10.57
CA LEU A 635 -3.81 -14.24 10.86
C LEU A 635 -3.91 -14.55 12.36
N ASP A 636 -2.80 -14.44 13.10
CA ASP A 636 -2.79 -14.56 14.55
C ASP A 636 -3.65 -13.46 15.23
N GLU A 637 -3.61 -12.22 14.73
CA GLU A 637 -4.51 -11.17 15.24
C GLU A 637 -5.99 -11.37 14.89
N VAL A 638 -6.29 -12.06 13.78
CA VAL A 638 -7.67 -12.49 13.48
C VAL A 638 -8.12 -13.61 14.42
N VAL A 639 -7.23 -14.52 14.82
CA VAL A 639 -7.51 -15.48 15.90
C VAL A 639 -7.74 -14.74 17.23
N ASN A 640 -6.90 -13.76 17.59
CA ASN A 640 -7.10 -12.93 18.79
C ASN A 640 -8.46 -12.22 18.80
N LEU A 641 -8.95 -11.74 17.65
CA LEU A 641 -10.28 -11.13 17.51
C LEU A 641 -11.42 -12.12 17.86
N SER A 642 -11.25 -13.40 17.55
CA SER A 642 -12.22 -14.46 17.92
C SER A 642 -12.20 -14.81 19.41
N LEU A 643 -11.12 -14.46 20.13
CA LEU A 643 -10.93 -14.72 21.56
C LEU A 643 -11.40 -13.57 22.47
N VAL A 644 -11.81 -12.42 21.91
CA VAL A 644 -12.36 -11.28 22.67
C VAL A 644 -13.64 -11.71 23.40
N SER A 645 -13.74 -11.41 24.70
CA SER A 645 -14.79 -11.98 25.53
C SER A 645 -16.19 -11.42 25.19
N PRO A 646 -17.26 -12.18 25.42
CA PRO A 646 -18.62 -11.70 25.17
C PRO A 646 -18.97 -10.39 25.91
N LYS A 647 -18.39 -10.19 27.10
CA LYS A 647 -18.61 -9.00 27.92
C LYS A 647 -17.94 -7.75 27.33
N GLU A 648 -16.71 -7.87 26.82
CA GLU A 648 -16.02 -6.77 26.15
C GLU A 648 -16.78 -6.32 24.90
N TRP A 649 -17.28 -7.27 24.09
CA TRP A 649 -18.14 -6.96 22.94
C TRP A 649 -19.43 -6.23 23.34
N GLU A 650 -20.15 -6.70 24.37
CA GLU A 650 -21.40 -6.06 24.81
C GLU A 650 -21.15 -4.65 25.40
N GLU A 651 -20.05 -4.44 26.13
CA GLU A 651 -19.69 -3.12 26.67
C GLU A 651 -19.25 -2.14 25.57
N ALA A 652 -18.45 -2.59 24.60
CA ALA A 652 -18.03 -1.79 23.45
C ALA A 652 -19.23 -1.41 22.55
N LEU A 653 -20.08 -2.39 22.20
CA LEU A 653 -21.28 -2.16 21.39
C LEU A 653 -22.28 -1.25 22.11
N MET A 654 -22.58 -1.47 23.40
CA MET A 654 -23.49 -0.61 24.15
C MET A 654 -23.00 0.84 24.18
N LYS A 655 -21.69 1.07 24.40
CA LYS A 655 -21.09 2.40 24.37
C LYS A 655 -21.22 3.05 22.99
N LYS A 656 -20.82 2.35 21.92
CA LYS A 656 -20.85 2.88 20.54
C LYS A 656 -22.27 3.19 20.05
N LEU A 657 -23.22 2.29 20.34
CA LEU A 657 -24.64 2.50 20.07
C LEU A 657 -25.14 3.75 20.80
N TRP A 658 -24.84 3.91 22.10
CA TRP A 658 -25.28 5.09 22.85
C TRP A 658 -24.70 6.39 22.28
N GLU A 659 -23.39 6.47 22.01
CA GLU A 659 -22.74 7.66 21.41
C GLU A 659 -23.46 8.14 20.13
N LYS A 660 -23.88 7.19 19.28
CA LYS A 660 -24.53 7.45 17.99
C LYS A 660 -26.05 7.71 18.10
N VAL A 661 -26.68 7.19 19.15
CA VAL A 661 -28.13 7.25 19.39
C VAL A 661 -28.54 8.43 20.28
N ALA A 662 -27.73 8.80 21.28
CA ALA A 662 -28.06 9.77 22.32
C ALA A 662 -28.55 11.12 21.76
N THR A 663 -27.91 11.63 20.72
CA THR A 663 -28.34 12.89 20.08
C THR A 663 -29.70 12.73 19.38
N HIS A 664 -30.03 11.59 18.78
CA HIS A 664 -31.39 11.41 18.26
C HIS A 664 -32.43 11.36 19.40
N VAL A 665 -32.13 10.62 20.47
CA VAL A 665 -32.98 10.48 21.67
C VAL A 665 -33.29 11.83 22.30
N PHE A 666 -32.26 12.63 22.59
CA PHE A 666 -32.44 13.93 23.24
C PHE A 666 -33.21 14.92 22.36
N GLU A 667 -32.89 15.06 21.07
CA GLU A 667 -33.46 16.11 20.21
C GLU A 667 -34.87 15.76 19.68
N ASN A 668 -35.10 14.49 19.30
CA ASN A 668 -36.29 14.12 18.53
C ASN A 668 -37.34 13.38 19.36
N LEU A 669 -36.93 12.67 20.41
CA LEU A 669 -37.84 11.92 21.28
C LEU A 669 -38.12 12.69 22.58
N TYR A 670 -37.09 12.92 23.40
CA TYR A 670 -37.24 13.40 24.76
C TYR A 670 -37.60 14.89 24.83
N LEU A 671 -36.80 15.77 24.21
CA LEU A 671 -37.06 17.21 24.22
C LEU A 671 -38.47 17.57 23.70
N PRO A 672 -39.01 16.96 22.62
CA PRO A 672 -40.36 17.27 22.14
C PRO A 672 -41.49 16.66 22.95
N ALA A 673 -41.32 15.47 23.56
CA ALA A 673 -42.35 14.88 24.40
C ALA A 673 -42.48 15.61 25.76
N ALA A 674 -41.35 15.99 26.36
CA ALA A 674 -41.28 16.70 27.64
C ALA A 674 -41.79 18.15 27.59
N GLN A 675 -42.28 18.61 26.44
CA GLN A 675 -43.02 19.88 26.26
C GLN A 675 -44.53 19.73 26.43
N SER A 676 -45.05 18.50 26.43
CA SER A 676 -46.49 18.26 26.52
C SER A 676 -46.96 18.28 27.99
N ASP A 677 -48.10 18.90 28.24
CA ASP A 677 -48.59 19.20 29.59
C ASP A 677 -49.19 17.99 30.33
N SER A 678 -49.28 16.80 29.71
CA SER A 678 -49.85 15.60 30.34
C SER A 678 -49.07 14.31 30.07
N SER A 679 -49.04 13.41 31.07
CA SER A 679 -48.48 12.05 30.97
C SER A 679 -48.97 11.27 29.73
N GLY A 680 -50.28 11.36 29.43
CA GLY A 680 -50.87 10.66 28.28
C GLY A 680 -50.37 11.20 26.94
N THR A 681 -50.19 12.52 26.81
CA THR A 681 -49.65 13.14 25.59
C THR A 681 -48.15 12.93 25.44
N PHE A 682 -47.40 12.90 26.54
CA PHE A 682 -45.98 12.53 26.58
C PHE A 682 -45.78 11.13 26.02
N ASN A 683 -46.46 10.13 26.60
CA ASN A 683 -46.30 8.72 26.22
C ASN A 683 -46.73 8.49 24.76
N THR A 684 -47.88 9.03 24.34
CA THR A 684 -48.34 8.92 22.95
C THR A 684 -47.35 9.54 21.95
N THR A 685 -46.77 10.70 22.29
CA THR A 685 -45.75 11.35 21.44
C THR A 685 -44.46 10.54 21.37
N ILE A 686 -44.04 9.95 22.50
CA ILE A 686 -42.89 9.05 22.58
C ILE A 686 -43.10 7.80 21.72
N ASP A 687 -44.24 7.12 21.83
CA ASP A 687 -44.48 5.84 21.16
C ASP A 687 -44.51 5.97 19.64
N ILE A 688 -45.19 6.99 19.11
CA ILE A 688 -45.25 7.25 17.66
C ILE A 688 -43.83 7.48 17.11
N ARG A 689 -43.02 8.29 17.81
CA ARG A 689 -41.68 8.65 17.36
C ARG A 689 -40.67 7.53 17.56
N LEU A 690 -40.73 6.79 18.67
CA LEU A 690 -39.94 5.58 18.90
C LEU A 690 -40.22 4.55 17.80
N LYS A 691 -41.50 4.28 17.50
CA LYS A 691 -41.88 3.31 16.47
C LYS A 691 -41.40 3.73 15.08
N GLN A 692 -41.57 4.99 14.70
CA GLN A 692 -41.05 5.51 13.42
C GLN A 692 -39.52 5.41 13.33
N TRP A 693 -38.80 5.74 14.40
CA TRP A 693 -37.34 5.69 14.44
C TRP A 693 -36.80 4.25 14.43
N ALA A 694 -37.43 3.35 15.18
CA ALA A 694 -37.15 1.91 15.21
C ALA A 694 -37.44 1.22 13.88
N ASP A 695 -38.46 1.66 13.16
CA ASP A 695 -38.82 1.14 11.84
C ASP A 695 -37.83 1.56 10.74
N GLN A 696 -37.35 2.81 10.77
CA GLN A 696 -36.68 3.44 9.62
C GLN A 696 -35.17 3.65 9.75
N GLN A 697 -34.65 3.99 10.94
CA GLN A 697 -33.29 4.51 11.10
C GLN A 697 -32.43 3.71 12.07
N LEU A 698 -32.99 3.32 13.22
CA LEU A 698 -32.26 2.62 14.28
C LEU A 698 -31.59 1.32 13.78
N PRO A 699 -32.25 0.40 13.03
CA PRO A 699 -31.65 -0.90 12.74
C PRO A 699 -30.44 -0.80 11.81
N ARG A 700 -30.49 0.13 10.85
CA ARG A 700 -29.37 0.44 9.94
C ARG A 700 -28.20 1.04 10.71
N ARG A 701 -28.47 2.04 11.57
CA ARG A 701 -27.44 2.63 12.45
C ARG A 701 -26.86 1.62 13.42
N SER A 702 -27.65 0.65 13.90
CA SER A 702 -27.15 -0.44 14.75
C SER A 702 -26.13 -1.33 14.02
N VAL A 703 -26.38 -1.66 12.73
CA VAL A 703 -25.40 -2.36 11.88
C VAL A 703 -24.16 -1.51 11.61
N GLU A 704 -24.33 -0.22 11.29
CA GLU A 704 -23.21 0.72 11.10
C GLU A 704 -22.32 0.81 12.37
N CYS A 705 -22.93 0.89 13.56
CA CYS A 705 -22.20 0.88 14.84
C CYS A 705 -21.47 -0.45 15.09
N ALA A 706 -22.08 -1.58 14.72
CA ALA A 706 -21.47 -2.89 14.89
C ALA A 706 -20.23 -3.05 14.00
N TRP A 707 -20.31 -2.55 12.76
CA TRP A 707 -19.20 -2.50 11.83
C TRP A 707 -18.07 -1.57 12.31
N GLU A 708 -18.39 -0.36 12.79
CA GLU A 708 -17.40 0.53 13.38
C GLU A 708 -16.72 -0.10 14.62
N THR A 709 -17.48 -0.78 15.48
CA THR A 709 -16.93 -1.46 16.66
C THR A 709 -16.01 -2.62 16.26
N LEU A 710 -16.39 -3.40 15.25
CA LEU A 710 -15.54 -4.48 14.70
C LEU A 710 -14.22 -3.93 14.13
N LYS A 711 -14.26 -2.80 13.40
CA LYS A 711 -13.06 -2.09 12.92
C LYS A 711 -12.19 -1.56 14.06
N GLU A 712 -12.80 -0.94 15.08
CA GLU A 712 -12.07 -0.37 16.21
C GLU A 712 -11.43 -1.44 17.10
N GLU A 713 -12.11 -2.56 17.35
CA GLU A 713 -11.55 -3.68 18.11
C GLU A 713 -10.42 -4.41 17.36
N PHE A 714 -10.54 -4.64 16.04
CA PHE A 714 -9.44 -5.21 15.27
C PHE A 714 -8.22 -4.27 15.22
N ASN A 715 -8.44 -2.97 15.02
CA ASN A 715 -7.35 -1.99 15.11
C ASN A 715 -6.72 -1.94 16.50
N ARG A 716 -7.51 -2.06 17.58
CA ARG A 716 -7.01 -2.13 18.97
C ARG A 716 -6.09 -3.33 19.19
N LEU A 717 -6.39 -4.47 18.58
CA LEU A 717 -5.52 -5.66 18.60
C LEU A 717 -4.24 -5.43 17.80
N VAL A 718 -4.32 -4.89 16.58
CA VAL A 718 -3.15 -4.59 15.74
C VAL A 718 -2.23 -3.56 16.42
N GLU A 719 -2.74 -2.48 17.02
CA GLU A 719 -1.93 -1.53 17.80
C GLU A 719 -1.33 -2.16 19.07
N LYS A 720 -2.06 -3.06 19.75
CA LYS A 720 -1.54 -3.84 20.88
C LYS A 720 -0.38 -4.75 20.46
N ALA A 721 -0.44 -5.33 19.26
CA ALA A 721 0.64 -6.15 18.69
C ALA A 721 1.92 -5.33 18.46
N LYS A 722 1.81 -4.07 18.01
CA LYS A 722 2.95 -3.15 17.83
C LYS A 722 3.70 -2.81 19.12
N LEU A 723 3.04 -2.94 20.27
CA LEU A 723 3.63 -2.75 21.60
C LEU A 723 4.39 -3.99 22.11
N SER A 724 4.38 -5.11 21.38
CA SER A 724 5.17 -6.30 21.70
C SER A 724 6.66 -6.08 21.43
N LYS A 725 7.53 -6.81 22.14
CA LYS A 725 8.99 -6.68 22.01
C LYS A 725 9.55 -7.27 20.71
N ASP A 726 8.77 -8.09 20.03
CA ASP A 726 9.16 -8.86 18.84
C ASP A 726 8.49 -8.33 17.56
N HIS A 727 7.76 -7.20 17.65
CA HIS A 727 7.16 -6.52 16.49
C HIS A 727 8.22 -6.00 15.52
N ASP A 728 7.91 -6.07 14.23
CA ASP A 728 8.77 -5.63 13.15
C ASP A 728 8.07 -4.53 12.34
N ASN A 729 8.58 -3.30 12.47
CA ASN A 729 8.01 -2.10 11.86
C ASN A 729 7.90 -2.17 10.32
N ILE A 730 8.65 -3.06 9.65
CA ILE A 730 8.55 -3.28 8.20
C ILE A 730 7.18 -3.88 7.82
N PHE A 731 6.47 -4.50 8.76
CA PHE A 731 5.13 -5.05 8.51
C PHE A 731 4.01 -4.03 8.70
N ASP A 732 4.25 -2.85 9.29
CA ASP A 732 3.18 -1.89 9.59
C ASP A 732 2.47 -1.35 8.34
N GLN A 733 3.21 -1.12 7.25
CA GLN A 733 2.66 -0.69 5.97
C GLN A 733 1.77 -1.79 5.36
N LEU A 734 2.22 -3.04 5.40
CA LEU A 734 1.45 -4.20 4.91
C LEU A 734 0.23 -4.49 5.79
N LYS A 735 0.37 -4.48 7.12
CA LYS A 735 -0.72 -4.65 8.08
C LYS A 735 -1.82 -3.60 7.83
N ALA A 736 -1.46 -2.32 7.74
CA ALA A 736 -2.42 -1.24 7.45
C ALA A 736 -3.11 -1.42 6.07
N ALA A 737 -2.35 -1.71 5.01
CA ALA A 737 -2.92 -1.88 3.66
C ALA A 737 -3.83 -3.12 3.53
N VAL A 738 -3.56 -4.20 4.28
CA VAL A 738 -4.43 -5.38 4.35
C VAL A 738 -5.68 -5.09 5.18
N VAL A 739 -5.55 -4.37 6.30
CA VAL A 739 -6.71 -3.92 7.10
C VAL A 739 -7.63 -3.06 6.23
N ASP A 740 -7.16 -1.97 5.64
CA ASP A 740 -8.04 -1.02 4.95
C ASP A 740 -8.67 -1.62 3.68
N GLU A 741 -7.96 -2.45 2.90
CA GLU A 741 -8.57 -3.13 1.73
C GLU A 741 -9.58 -4.21 2.15
N SER A 742 -9.38 -4.89 3.29
CA SER A 742 -10.38 -5.82 3.84
C SER A 742 -11.61 -5.05 4.34
N MET A 743 -11.41 -3.94 5.07
CA MET A 743 -12.47 -3.05 5.53
C MET A 743 -13.24 -2.37 4.39
N ARG A 744 -12.61 -2.17 3.22
CA ARG A 744 -13.26 -1.65 2.00
C ARG A 744 -14.07 -2.71 1.25
N LYS A 745 -13.73 -4.00 1.41
CA LYS A 745 -14.43 -5.13 0.80
C LYS A 745 -15.59 -5.66 1.63
N HIS A 746 -15.52 -5.54 2.95
CA HIS A 746 -16.51 -6.12 3.86
C HIS A 746 -17.92 -5.60 3.59
N GLN A 747 -18.86 -6.52 3.42
CA GLN A 747 -20.30 -6.24 3.40
C GLN A 747 -20.98 -7.05 4.51
N TRP A 748 -21.69 -6.35 5.39
CA TRP A 748 -22.52 -6.95 6.44
C TRP A 748 -23.73 -7.67 5.84
N GLU A 749 -24.30 -8.67 6.52
CA GLU A 749 -25.45 -9.42 6.01
C GLU A 749 -26.67 -8.50 5.79
N ASP A 750 -27.15 -8.39 4.54
CA ASP A 750 -28.25 -7.51 4.14
C ASP A 750 -29.53 -7.64 5.01
N LYS A 751 -29.76 -8.84 5.56
CA LYS A 751 -30.91 -9.17 6.41
C LYS A 751 -30.75 -8.76 7.88
N ALA A 752 -29.53 -8.44 8.33
CA ALA A 752 -29.25 -8.14 9.73
C ALA A 752 -30.08 -6.96 10.26
N ALA A 753 -30.25 -5.91 9.46
CA ALA A 753 -31.08 -4.76 9.82
C ALA A 753 -32.55 -5.13 10.03
N GLU A 754 -33.11 -6.06 9.25
CA GLU A 754 -34.49 -6.51 9.40
C GLU A 754 -34.66 -7.42 10.64
N VAL A 755 -33.68 -8.27 10.93
CA VAL A 755 -33.66 -9.07 12.17
C VAL A 755 -33.59 -8.17 13.40
N LEU A 756 -32.77 -7.12 13.36
CA LEU A 756 -32.69 -6.13 14.45
C LEU A 756 -33.98 -5.31 14.58
N ARG A 757 -34.61 -4.91 13.46
CA ARG A 757 -35.89 -4.17 13.44
C ARG A 757 -36.97 -4.89 14.26
N VAL A 758 -37.17 -6.20 14.07
CA VAL A 758 -38.15 -6.99 14.83
C VAL A 758 -37.81 -7.03 16.32
N ILE A 759 -36.53 -7.28 16.66
CA ILE A 759 -36.07 -7.33 18.06
C ILE A 759 -36.23 -5.96 18.76
N GLN A 760 -35.91 -4.88 18.05
CA GLN A 760 -35.97 -3.50 18.55
C GLN A 760 -37.41 -3.01 18.72
N LEU A 761 -38.33 -3.34 17.81
CA LEU A 761 -39.74 -3.04 17.97
C LEU A 761 -40.32 -3.79 19.18
N ASN A 762 -40.12 -5.10 19.28
CA ASN A 762 -40.62 -5.91 20.39
C ASN A 762 -40.10 -5.45 21.77
N THR A 763 -38.83 -5.03 21.85
CA THR A 763 -38.24 -4.53 23.11
C THR A 763 -38.59 -3.08 23.43
N LEU A 764 -39.06 -2.29 22.46
CA LEU A 764 -39.57 -0.94 22.70
C LEU A 764 -41.06 -0.91 23.02
N GLU A 765 -41.85 -1.94 22.70
CA GLU A 765 -43.28 -1.98 23.02
C GLU A 765 -43.57 -2.25 24.51
N ASP A 766 -42.65 -2.90 25.24
CA ASP A 766 -42.70 -2.99 26.71
C ASP A 766 -42.54 -1.59 27.36
N ARG A 767 -43.21 -1.40 28.50
CA ARG A 767 -43.14 -0.19 29.34
C ARG A 767 -42.89 -0.53 30.83
N SER A 768 -42.81 -1.80 31.19
CA SER A 768 -43.03 -2.27 32.56
C SER A 768 -41.73 -2.55 33.32
N VAL A 769 -41.25 -1.55 34.06
CA VAL A 769 -40.10 -1.71 34.98
C VAL A 769 -40.46 -2.62 36.16
N HIS A 770 -40.17 -3.92 36.07
CA HIS A 770 -40.59 -4.91 37.08
C HIS A 770 -39.87 -4.74 38.44
N ASP A 771 -38.54 -4.60 38.44
CA ASP A 771 -37.75 -4.61 39.69
C ASP A 771 -37.25 -3.21 40.08
N LYS A 772 -37.13 -2.98 41.39
CA LYS A 772 -36.44 -1.79 41.92
C LYS A 772 -35.01 -1.67 41.41
N GLN A 773 -34.28 -2.78 41.25
CA GLN A 773 -32.91 -2.75 40.72
C GLN A 773 -32.87 -2.26 39.26
N GLN A 774 -33.90 -2.56 38.46
CA GLN A 774 -34.02 -2.05 37.10
C GLN A 774 -34.38 -0.56 37.11
N TRP A 775 -35.26 -0.12 38.01
CA TRP A 775 -35.59 1.29 38.22
C TRP A 775 -34.38 2.11 38.64
N ASP A 776 -33.64 1.68 39.67
CA ASP A 776 -32.45 2.37 40.17
C ASP A 776 -31.34 2.42 39.09
N SER A 777 -31.25 1.41 38.21
CA SER A 777 -30.36 1.42 37.04
C SER A 777 -30.82 2.42 35.97
N ALA A 778 -32.12 2.49 35.66
CA ALA A 778 -32.67 3.43 34.71
C ALA A 778 -32.53 4.88 35.19
N VAL A 779 -32.77 5.16 36.48
CA VAL A 779 -32.52 6.48 37.08
C VAL A 779 -31.04 6.87 36.96
N GLN A 780 -30.11 5.95 37.26
CA GLN A 780 -28.67 6.21 37.06
C GLN A 780 -28.31 6.44 35.58
N PHE A 781 -28.99 5.78 34.65
CA PHE A 781 -28.80 5.98 33.21
C PHE A 781 -29.34 7.33 32.74
N VAL A 782 -30.51 7.77 33.22
CA VAL A 782 -31.04 9.14 33.01
C VAL A 782 -30.07 10.17 33.57
N GLU A 783 -29.70 10.07 34.85
CA GLU A 783 -28.81 11.02 35.51
C GLU A 783 -27.49 11.18 34.74
N ARG A 784 -26.83 10.07 34.39
CA ARG A 784 -25.57 10.09 33.62
C ARG A 784 -25.75 10.73 32.24
N SER A 785 -26.79 10.32 31.52
CA SER A 785 -27.09 10.82 30.16
C SER A 785 -27.39 12.33 30.15
N VAL A 786 -28.15 12.80 31.13
CA VAL A 786 -28.52 14.22 31.27
C VAL A 786 -27.31 15.04 31.70
N ILE A 787 -26.45 14.53 32.61
CA ILE A 787 -25.19 15.18 33.01
C ILE A 787 -24.24 15.31 31.82
N GLU A 788 -23.99 14.22 31.08
CA GLU A 788 -23.12 14.22 29.88
C GLU A 788 -23.61 15.23 28.83
N LYS A 789 -24.92 15.24 28.53
CA LYS A 789 -25.49 16.19 27.58
C LYS A 789 -25.52 17.63 28.12
N LEU A 790 -25.63 17.82 29.44
CA LEU A 790 -25.54 19.12 30.10
C LEU A 790 -24.13 19.68 30.02
N GLU A 791 -23.08 18.88 30.31
CA GLU A 791 -21.69 19.30 30.19
C GLU A 791 -21.35 19.75 28.76
N VAL A 792 -21.73 18.97 27.74
CA VAL A 792 -21.56 19.37 26.33
C VAL A 792 -22.34 20.65 26.01
N THR A 793 -23.55 20.82 26.55
CA THR A 793 -24.35 22.04 26.35
C THR A 793 -23.71 23.26 27.04
N GLU A 794 -23.15 23.09 28.24
CA GLU A 794 -22.46 24.16 28.97
C GLU A 794 -21.11 24.51 28.34
N GLN A 795 -20.36 23.55 27.81
CA GLN A 795 -19.17 23.81 26.99
C GLN A 795 -19.52 24.65 25.75
N ASN A 796 -20.56 24.25 25.00
CA ASN A 796 -21.03 25.02 23.83
C ASN A 796 -21.50 26.43 24.20
N LEU A 797 -22.26 26.59 25.28
CA LEU A 797 -22.69 27.90 25.78
C LEU A 797 -21.51 28.76 26.27
N ASN A 798 -20.48 28.16 26.88
CA ASN A 798 -19.27 28.87 27.30
C ASN A 798 -18.38 29.29 26.12
N ASN A 799 -18.40 28.55 25.00
CA ASN A 799 -17.72 28.96 23.76
C ASN A 799 -18.44 30.18 23.13
N LEU A 800 -19.77 30.14 23.08
CA LEU A 800 -20.64 31.21 22.55
C LEU A 800 -20.58 32.51 23.39
N VAL A 801 -20.56 32.38 24.72
CA VAL A 801 -20.60 33.51 25.68
C VAL A 801 -19.19 33.98 26.08
N GLY A 802 -18.17 33.17 25.78
CA GLY A 802 -16.78 33.44 26.18
C GLY A 802 -16.51 33.23 27.67
N PRO A 803 -15.26 33.50 28.10
CA PRO A 803 -14.84 33.28 29.49
C PRO A 803 -15.63 34.15 30.47
N SER A 804 -16.13 33.55 31.56
CA SER A 804 -16.77 34.27 32.67
C SER A 804 -15.80 35.24 33.35
N ARG A 805 -16.29 36.32 34.00
CA ARG A 805 -15.43 37.34 34.65
C ARG A 805 -14.35 36.77 35.59
N THR A 806 -14.66 35.68 36.30
CA THR A 806 -13.69 34.92 37.13
C THR A 806 -12.64 34.18 36.30
N GLN A 807 -13.03 33.55 35.19
CA GLN A 807 -12.14 32.88 34.24
C GLN A 807 -11.26 33.88 33.47
N GLN A 808 -11.78 35.07 33.13
CA GLN A 808 -11.00 36.18 32.55
C GLN A 808 -9.88 36.60 33.49
N TRP A 809 -10.17 36.72 34.80
CA TRP A 809 -9.20 37.07 35.83
C TRP A 809 -8.18 35.95 36.11
N LEU A 810 -8.61 34.69 36.14
CA LEU A 810 -7.76 33.52 36.41
C LEU A 810 -6.86 33.14 35.21
N ARG A 811 -7.42 33.10 33.99
CA ARG A 811 -6.76 32.63 32.76
C ARG A 811 -6.27 33.77 31.85
N TRP A 812 -6.42 35.03 32.27
CA TRP A 812 -5.98 36.23 31.54
C TRP A 812 -6.54 36.35 30.11
N THR A 813 -7.73 35.79 29.88
CA THR A 813 -8.43 35.85 28.59
C THR A 813 -9.44 36.99 28.56
N ASN A 814 -9.60 37.62 27.39
CA ASN A 814 -10.63 38.63 27.15
C ASN A 814 -11.71 38.03 26.23
N ALA A 815 -12.99 38.26 26.54
CA ALA A 815 -14.08 37.94 25.63
C ALA A 815 -14.10 38.89 24.42
N THR A 816 -14.55 38.40 23.25
CA THR A 816 -14.75 39.20 22.02
C THR A 816 -15.89 40.23 22.19
N ALA A 817 -16.26 40.98 21.13
CA ALA A 817 -17.44 41.86 21.16
C ALA A 817 -18.73 41.02 21.17
N GLU A 818 -18.89 40.19 20.13
CA GLU A 818 -19.93 39.18 19.95
C GLU A 818 -20.17 38.30 21.19
N GLN A 819 -19.11 37.81 21.86
CA GLN A 819 -19.25 37.05 23.10
C GLN A 819 -19.87 37.87 24.25
N LYS A 820 -19.63 39.19 24.32
CA LYS A 820 -20.27 40.07 25.33
C LYS A 820 -21.73 40.35 24.98
N GLU A 821 -22.05 40.42 23.70
CA GLU A 821 -23.43 40.53 23.21
C GLU A 821 -24.21 39.25 23.53
N HIS A 822 -23.67 38.07 23.21
CA HIS A 822 -24.21 36.78 23.66
C HIS A 822 -24.32 36.68 25.19
N ALA A 823 -23.36 37.23 25.95
CA ALA A 823 -23.43 37.28 27.41
C ALA A 823 -24.60 38.16 27.91
N ALA A 824 -24.83 39.32 27.30
CA ALA A 824 -25.96 40.19 27.63
C ALA A 824 -27.30 39.52 27.29
N VAL A 825 -27.42 38.97 26.07
CA VAL A 825 -28.59 38.22 25.60
C VAL A 825 -28.89 37.05 26.55
N LYS A 826 -27.89 36.24 26.90
CA LYS A 826 -28.03 35.13 27.86
C LYS A 826 -28.59 35.60 29.21
N ASN A 827 -28.08 36.69 29.78
CA ASN A 827 -28.52 37.16 31.10
C ASN A 827 -29.99 37.61 31.10
N GLU A 828 -30.47 38.18 30.00
CA GLU A 828 -31.87 38.59 29.84
C GLU A 828 -32.78 37.36 29.67
N LEU A 829 -32.37 36.40 28.84
CA LEU A 829 -33.10 35.14 28.61
C LEU A 829 -33.10 34.22 29.85
N GLU A 830 -32.03 34.25 30.66
CA GLU A 830 -32.00 33.60 31.98
C GLU A 830 -32.99 34.22 32.97
N ARG A 831 -33.26 35.54 32.89
CA ARG A 831 -34.26 36.21 33.73
C ARG A 831 -35.68 35.77 33.34
N LEU A 832 -35.97 35.68 32.05
CA LEU A 832 -37.24 35.19 31.51
C LEU A 832 -37.52 33.74 32.01
N LEU A 833 -36.53 32.84 31.85
CA LEU A 833 -36.60 31.46 32.35
C LEU A 833 -36.60 31.30 33.87
N PHE A 834 -36.28 32.35 34.64
CA PHE A 834 -36.44 32.37 36.08
C PHE A 834 -37.86 32.81 36.50
N SER A 835 -38.49 33.67 35.70
CA SER A 835 -39.88 34.09 35.89
C SER A 835 -40.88 32.98 35.57
N GLU A 836 -40.68 32.24 34.49
CA GLU A 836 -41.59 31.17 34.05
C GLU A 836 -40.97 29.77 34.13
N ARG A 837 -41.39 28.99 35.14
CA ARG A 837 -40.84 27.63 35.38
C ARG A 837 -41.22 26.59 34.33
N ASN A 838 -42.28 26.83 33.55
CA ASN A 838 -42.80 25.93 32.50
C ASN A 838 -42.82 26.61 31.13
N HIS A 839 -41.75 27.34 30.81
CA HIS A 839 -41.62 28.05 29.54
C HIS A 839 -41.41 27.09 28.32
N PRO A 840 -42.05 27.33 27.15
CA PRO A 840 -41.88 26.52 25.94
C PRO A 840 -40.55 26.77 25.20
N PRO A 841 -40.07 25.86 24.34
CA PRO A 841 -38.78 26.03 23.66
C PRO A 841 -38.73 27.15 22.61
N THR A 842 -39.88 27.74 22.28
CA THR A 842 -40.00 28.79 21.27
C THR A 842 -40.40 30.10 21.95
N LEU A 843 -39.51 31.09 21.89
CA LEU A 843 -39.87 32.45 22.30
C LEU A 843 -40.97 32.98 21.38
N SER A 844 -42.03 33.53 21.98
CA SER A 844 -43.07 34.24 21.26
C SER A 844 -42.52 35.52 20.61
N TYR A 845 -43.31 36.07 19.68
CA TYR A 845 -42.96 37.34 19.02
C TYR A 845 -42.91 38.52 20.02
N GLU A 846 -43.76 38.49 21.05
CA GLU A 846 -43.82 39.52 22.09
C GLU A 846 -42.59 39.47 23.00
N GLU A 847 -42.18 38.27 23.43
CA GLU A 847 -40.97 38.06 24.24
C GLU A 847 -39.68 38.41 23.48
N LEU A 848 -39.58 38.03 22.20
CA LEU A 848 -38.46 38.44 21.34
C LEU A 848 -38.38 39.97 21.24
N THR A 849 -39.53 40.64 21.13
CA THR A 849 -39.61 42.11 21.06
C THR A 849 -39.28 42.76 22.41
N ALA A 850 -39.74 42.19 23.52
CA ALA A 850 -39.43 42.66 24.87
C ALA A 850 -37.94 42.49 25.21
N ALA A 851 -37.38 41.30 24.97
CA ALA A 851 -35.96 41.02 25.16
C ALA A 851 -35.08 41.97 24.31
N ARG A 852 -35.42 42.19 23.04
CA ARG A 852 -34.70 43.16 22.18
C ARG A 852 -34.75 44.58 22.73
N ARG A 853 -35.92 45.07 23.17
CA ARG A 853 -36.06 46.41 23.79
C ARG A 853 -35.24 46.53 25.08
N ASN A 854 -35.23 45.49 25.92
CA ASN A 854 -34.42 45.47 27.15
C ASN A 854 -32.92 45.46 26.83
N LEU A 855 -32.48 44.73 25.82
CA LEU A 855 -31.08 44.71 25.37
C LEU A 855 -30.65 46.06 24.79
N GLN A 856 -31.47 46.67 23.93
CA GLN A 856 -31.23 48.02 23.39
C GLN A 856 -31.15 49.07 24.51
N THR A 857 -32.01 48.97 25.53
CA THR A 857 -31.97 49.83 26.74
C THR A 857 -30.68 49.66 27.54
N ASN A 858 -30.08 48.46 27.52
CA ASN A 858 -28.77 48.16 28.11
C ASN A 858 -27.57 48.45 27.17
N GLY A 859 -27.80 49.09 26.01
CA GLY A 859 -26.75 49.46 25.06
C GLY A 859 -26.28 48.33 24.14
N VAL A 860 -27.09 47.29 23.94
CA VAL A 860 -26.81 46.14 23.06
C VAL A 860 -27.91 46.05 22.00
N ASP A 861 -27.63 46.48 20.77
CA ASP A 861 -28.54 46.29 19.63
C ASP A 861 -28.16 45.02 18.89
N VAL A 862 -29.11 44.08 18.81
CA VAL A 862 -28.93 42.75 18.22
C VAL A 862 -30.22 42.31 17.52
N ASP A 863 -30.08 41.52 16.46
CA ASP A 863 -31.23 41.02 15.71
C ASP A 863 -31.93 39.83 16.38
N ASN A 864 -33.21 39.67 16.04
CA ASN A 864 -34.08 38.63 16.59
C ASN A 864 -33.51 37.22 16.39
N GLU A 865 -32.73 37.00 15.33
CA GLU A 865 -32.10 35.71 15.03
C GLU A 865 -30.87 35.43 15.92
N PHE A 866 -30.09 36.45 16.28
CA PHE A 866 -29.00 36.35 17.25
C PHE A 866 -29.53 36.01 18.66
N ILE A 867 -30.70 36.57 19.01
CA ILE A 867 -31.44 36.22 20.22
C ILE A 867 -31.88 34.74 20.19
N ARG A 868 -32.44 34.25 19.07
CA ARG A 868 -32.85 32.84 18.90
C ARG A 868 -31.70 31.85 18.97
N GLN A 869 -30.56 32.15 18.34
CA GLN A 869 -29.36 31.31 18.41
C GLN A 869 -28.86 31.18 19.85
N THR A 870 -28.80 32.29 20.58
CA THR A 870 -28.44 32.29 22.01
C THR A 870 -29.48 31.52 22.84
N TRP A 871 -30.77 31.74 22.56
CA TRP A 871 -31.89 31.08 23.23
C TRP A 871 -31.84 29.56 23.16
N HIS A 872 -31.57 28.98 21.99
CA HIS A 872 -31.50 27.52 21.83
C HIS A 872 -30.56 26.87 22.86
N HIS A 873 -29.36 27.42 23.05
CA HIS A 873 -28.39 26.91 24.02
C HIS A 873 -28.79 27.21 25.48
N VAL A 874 -29.36 28.38 25.76
CA VAL A 874 -29.78 28.79 27.11
C VAL A 874 -30.98 27.97 27.61
N TYR A 875 -32.01 27.81 26.76
CA TYR A 875 -33.18 26.97 27.01
C TYR A 875 -32.78 25.51 27.22
N ARG A 876 -31.97 24.95 26.32
CA ARG A 876 -31.51 23.55 26.40
C ARG A 876 -30.82 23.24 27.72
N ARG A 877 -29.96 24.14 28.21
CA ARG A 877 -29.30 23.98 29.51
C ARG A 877 -30.30 24.11 30.67
N HIS A 878 -31.29 25.00 30.60
CA HIS A 878 -32.37 25.07 31.59
C HIS A 878 -33.18 23.75 31.62
N PHE A 879 -33.60 23.26 30.45
CA PHE A 879 -34.31 21.99 30.28
C PHE A 879 -33.53 20.82 30.90
N LEU A 880 -32.26 20.63 30.53
CA LEU A 880 -31.45 19.53 31.07
C LEU A 880 -31.25 19.63 32.59
N ARG A 881 -31.10 20.83 33.16
CA ARG A 881 -31.06 21.02 34.62
C ARG A 881 -32.40 20.68 35.30
N LYS A 882 -33.53 20.97 34.66
CA LYS A 882 -34.88 20.60 35.12
C LYS A 882 -35.10 19.07 35.07
N SER A 883 -34.69 18.42 33.98
CA SER A 883 -34.67 16.96 33.85
C SER A 883 -33.81 16.28 34.92
N LEU A 884 -32.66 16.86 35.27
CA LEU A 884 -31.78 16.31 36.31
C LEU A 884 -32.42 16.38 37.71
N SER A 885 -33.17 17.44 38.03
CA SER A 885 -33.95 17.53 39.28
C SER A 885 -35.01 16.42 39.33
N ARG A 886 -35.81 16.28 38.27
CA ARG A 886 -36.82 15.21 38.13
C ARG A 886 -36.21 13.82 38.32
N ALA A 887 -35.04 13.56 37.72
CA ALA A 887 -34.35 12.28 37.89
C ALA A 887 -33.98 11.98 39.36
N TYR A 888 -33.46 12.97 40.10
CA TYR A 888 -33.18 12.83 41.53
C TYR A 888 -34.44 12.63 42.39
N GLU A 889 -35.55 13.27 42.03
CA GLU A 889 -36.85 13.10 42.68
C GLU A 889 -37.39 11.67 42.43
N CYS A 890 -37.33 11.20 41.19
CA CYS A 890 -37.73 9.86 40.76
C CYS A 890 -36.89 8.72 41.35
N ARG A 891 -35.71 9.00 41.94
CA ARG A 891 -34.90 8.01 42.66
C ARG A 891 -35.62 7.39 43.87
N LYS A 892 -36.71 8.00 44.37
CA LYS A 892 -37.61 7.40 45.37
C LYS A 892 -38.98 6.96 44.81
N GLY A 893 -39.19 7.13 43.50
CA GLY A 893 -40.50 6.97 42.83
C GLY A 893 -40.98 5.52 42.65
N PHE A 894 -40.09 4.51 42.70
CA PHE A 894 -40.44 3.12 42.35
C PHE A 894 -41.69 2.56 43.05
N TRP A 895 -41.88 2.86 44.34
CA TRP A 895 -43.06 2.41 45.10
C TRP A 895 -44.36 3.05 44.62
N MET A 896 -44.33 4.32 44.21
CA MET A 896 -45.49 5.04 43.67
C MET A 896 -45.82 4.54 42.26
N TYR A 897 -44.78 4.33 41.44
CA TYR A 897 -44.88 3.74 40.11
C TYR A 897 -45.51 2.33 40.16
N HIS A 898 -45.05 1.45 41.05
CA HIS A 898 -45.62 0.10 41.22
C HIS A 898 -47.08 0.12 41.72
N GLN A 899 -47.56 1.21 42.33
CA GLN A 899 -48.95 1.33 42.77
C GLN A 899 -49.89 1.99 41.74
N GLY A 900 -49.39 2.47 40.60
CA GLY A 900 -50.23 3.06 39.55
C GLY A 900 -50.94 4.35 39.97
N LEU A 901 -50.38 5.10 40.92
CA LEU A 901 -51.00 6.30 41.50
C LEU A 901 -50.78 7.54 40.62
N GLU A 902 -51.43 7.59 39.45
CA GLU A 902 -51.40 8.70 38.47
C GLU A 902 -52.20 9.95 38.93
N ASN A 903 -51.99 10.43 40.15
CA ASN A 903 -52.60 11.66 40.64
C ASN A 903 -51.83 12.91 40.16
N GLU A 904 -52.56 13.94 39.70
CA GLU A 904 -52.04 15.17 39.05
C GLU A 904 -51.06 16.02 39.90
N GLN A 905 -50.84 15.66 41.17
CA GLN A 905 -49.95 16.35 42.11
C GLN A 905 -48.68 15.55 42.46
N VAL A 906 -48.47 14.39 41.82
CA VAL A 906 -47.31 13.50 42.05
C VAL A 906 -46.20 13.78 41.03
N VAL A 907 -44.94 13.51 41.40
CA VAL A 907 -43.80 13.65 40.48
C VAL A 907 -43.92 12.63 39.35
N ASP A 908 -44.13 13.12 38.13
CA ASP A 908 -44.13 12.27 36.93
C ASP A 908 -42.72 11.74 36.64
N CYS A 909 -42.61 10.41 36.52
CA CYS A 909 -41.39 9.67 36.23
C CYS A 909 -41.44 8.90 34.90
N ASN A 910 -42.34 9.27 33.98
CA ASN A 910 -42.35 8.80 32.58
C ASN A 910 -40.98 8.92 31.90
N ASP A 911 -40.21 9.96 32.25
CA ASP A 911 -38.81 10.16 31.83
C ASP A 911 -37.93 8.93 32.13
N VAL A 912 -38.11 8.28 33.29
CA VAL A 912 -37.37 7.07 33.69
C VAL A 912 -37.81 5.86 32.87
N VAL A 913 -39.11 5.72 32.60
CA VAL A 913 -39.68 4.64 31.79
C VAL A 913 -39.17 4.71 30.34
N LEU A 914 -39.16 5.91 29.74
CA LEU A 914 -38.57 6.15 28.42
C LEU A 914 -37.11 5.72 28.34
N PHE A 915 -36.28 6.16 29.28
CA PHE A 915 -34.86 5.82 29.28
C PHE A 915 -34.60 4.35 29.62
N TRP A 916 -35.42 3.70 30.44
CA TRP A 916 -35.38 2.25 30.66
C TRP A 916 -35.67 1.47 29.36
N ARG A 917 -36.73 1.84 28.61
CA ARG A 917 -37.07 1.23 27.31
C ARG A 917 -35.89 1.31 26.33
N ILE A 918 -35.28 2.49 26.24
CA ILE A 918 -34.09 2.72 25.41
C ILE A 918 -32.88 1.91 25.91
N GLN A 919 -32.65 1.83 27.22
CA GLN A 919 -31.56 1.06 27.83
C GLN A 919 -31.70 -0.45 27.57
N GLN A 920 -32.91 -1.02 27.68
CA GLN A 920 -33.16 -2.43 27.35
C GLN A 920 -33.02 -2.69 25.85
N MET A 921 -33.59 -1.83 24.99
CA MET A 921 -33.42 -1.94 23.54
C MET A 921 -31.92 -1.93 23.15
N LEU A 922 -31.12 -1.02 23.72
CA LEU A 922 -29.68 -0.96 23.48
C LEU A 922 -28.95 -2.22 23.96
N LYS A 923 -29.31 -2.75 25.14
CA LYS A 923 -28.73 -3.98 25.71
C LYS A 923 -29.04 -5.21 24.86
N VAL A 924 -30.30 -5.38 24.43
CA VAL A 924 -30.71 -6.51 23.59
C VAL A 924 -30.14 -6.37 22.17
N THR A 925 -30.08 -5.15 21.63
CA THR A 925 -29.38 -4.85 20.36
C THR A 925 -27.90 -5.22 20.45
N ALA A 926 -27.18 -4.84 21.51
CA ALA A 926 -25.76 -5.17 21.69
C ALA A 926 -25.52 -6.69 21.78
N ASN A 927 -26.36 -7.43 22.52
CA ASN A 927 -26.30 -8.89 22.58
C ASN A 927 -26.59 -9.55 21.21
N ALA A 928 -27.61 -9.08 20.48
CA ALA A 928 -27.93 -9.58 19.14
C ALA A 928 -26.81 -9.30 18.12
N LEU A 929 -26.22 -8.10 18.15
CA LEU A 929 -25.07 -7.73 17.32
C LEU A 929 -23.82 -8.54 17.66
N ARG A 930 -23.52 -8.75 18.94
CA ARG A 930 -22.44 -9.63 19.37
C ARG A 930 -22.63 -11.05 18.81
N GLN A 931 -23.84 -11.59 18.86
CA GLN A 931 -24.12 -12.91 18.30
C GLN A 931 -23.95 -12.96 16.77
N GLN A 932 -24.27 -11.88 16.05
CA GLN A 932 -23.99 -11.77 14.61
C GLN A 932 -22.47 -11.72 14.34
N ILE A 933 -21.72 -10.91 15.10
CA ILE A 933 -20.26 -10.78 15.01
C ILE A 933 -19.59 -12.14 15.26
N MET A 934 -19.80 -12.74 16.43
CA MET A 934 -19.09 -13.96 16.84
C MET A 934 -19.42 -15.18 15.94
N ASN A 935 -20.68 -15.32 15.50
CA ASN A 935 -21.10 -16.52 14.76
C ASN A 935 -20.93 -16.41 13.24
N ARG A 936 -21.00 -15.19 12.67
CA ARG A 936 -21.01 -14.96 11.22
C ARG A 936 -19.94 -13.98 10.77
N GLU A 937 -19.98 -12.74 11.23
CA GLU A 937 -19.21 -11.67 10.58
C GLU A 937 -17.71 -11.71 10.88
N ALA A 938 -17.29 -12.20 12.05
CA ALA A 938 -15.88 -12.46 12.32
C ALA A 938 -15.28 -13.51 11.35
N ARG A 939 -16.05 -14.55 11.00
CA ARG A 939 -15.65 -15.58 10.02
C ARG A 939 -15.69 -15.07 8.57
N ARG A 940 -16.61 -14.14 8.25
CA ARG A 940 -16.62 -13.45 6.95
C ARG A 940 -15.38 -12.57 6.80
N PHE A 941 -15.08 -11.77 7.82
CA PHE A 941 -13.93 -10.88 7.88
C PHE A 941 -12.59 -11.64 7.84
N GLU A 942 -12.48 -12.78 8.54
CA GLU A 942 -11.34 -13.71 8.43
C GLU A 942 -11.13 -14.19 6.97
N LYS A 943 -12.20 -14.57 6.27
CA LYS A 943 -12.14 -15.00 4.88
C LYS A 943 -11.75 -13.86 3.94
N GLU A 944 -12.25 -12.65 4.17
CA GLU A 944 -11.91 -11.45 3.38
C GLU A 944 -10.43 -11.06 3.55
N ILE A 945 -9.89 -11.10 4.78
CA ILE A 945 -8.46 -10.92 5.05
C ILE A 945 -7.62 -11.97 4.32
N LYS A 946 -8.02 -13.25 4.37
CA LYS A 946 -7.33 -14.33 3.64
C LYS A 946 -7.34 -14.11 2.12
N GLU A 947 -8.45 -13.64 1.55
CA GLU A 947 -8.55 -13.31 0.12
C GLU A 947 -7.72 -12.07 -0.27
N VAL A 948 -7.61 -11.05 0.60
CA VAL A 948 -6.72 -9.90 0.38
C VAL A 948 -5.24 -10.34 0.42
N LEU A 949 -4.86 -11.17 1.41
CA LEU A 949 -3.50 -11.71 1.54
C LEU A 949 -3.11 -12.60 0.36
N GLU A 950 -4.00 -13.47 -0.15
CA GLU A 950 -3.73 -14.27 -1.35
C GLU A 950 -3.50 -13.41 -2.60
N VAL A 951 -4.30 -12.36 -2.80
CA VAL A 951 -4.09 -11.39 -3.90
C VAL A 951 -2.74 -10.68 -3.74
N TYR A 952 -2.38 -10.26 -2.52
CA TYR A 952 -1.11 -9.57 -2.28
C TYR A 952 0.11 -10.54 -2.35
N SER A 953 -0.07 -11.85 -2.12
CA SER A 953 1.01 -12.84 -2.32
C SER A 953 1.29 -13.10 -3.81
N GLN A 954 0.30 -12.90 -4.69
CA GLN A 954 0.49 -13.00 -6.15
C GLN A 954 1.01 -11.69 -6.76
N ASP A 955 0.66 -10.54 -6.18
CA ASP A 955 1.03 -9.20 -6.65
C ASP A 955 2.46 -8.82 -6.22
N ARG A 956 3.40 -8.87 -7.19
CA ARG A 956 4.81 -8.50 -6.95
C ARG A 956 4.99 -7.00 -6.71
N GLU A 957 4.28 -6.14 -7.44
CA GLU A 957 4.42 -4.69 -7.31
C GLU A 957 3.94 -4.21 -5.95
N LYS A 958 2.82 -4.74 -5.43
CA LYS A 958 2.37 -4.43 -4.07
C LYS A 958 3.35 -4.91 -3.01
N LYS A 959 3.97 -6.08 -3.17
CA LYS A 959 5.03 -6.51 -2.23
C LYS A 959 6.25 -5.59 -2.31
N GLU A 960 6.62 -5.09 -3.48
CA GLU A 960 7.70 -4.11 -3.64
C GLU A 960 7.35 -2.73 -3.03
N GLN A 961 6.08 -2.31 -3.10
CA GLN A 961 5.57 -1.06 -2.51
C GLN A 961 5.32 -1.12 -0.99
N LEU A 962 4.91 -2.28 -0.45
CA LEU A 962 4.49 -2.44 0.95
C LEU A 962 5.58 -3.02 1.88
N LEU A 963 6.56 -3.74 1.32
CA LEU A 963 7.72 -4.26 2.07
C LEU A 963 8.97 -3.52 1.61
N THR A 964 9.15 -2.33 2.19
CA THR A 964 10.20 -1.35 1.84
C THR A 964 11.31 -1.27 2.90
N GLY A 965 12.45 -0.69 2.51
CA GLY A 965 13.58 -0.40 3.41
C GLY A 965 14.88 -1.16 3.06
N ARG A 966 16.02 -0.61 3.49
CA ARG A 966 17.37 -1.12 3.15
C ARG A 966 17.59 -2.58 3.57
N ARG A 967 16.91 -3.06 4.63
CA ARG A 967 16.94 -4.47 5.04
C ARG A 967 16.39 -5.40 3.95
N VAL A 968 15.26 -5.07 3.35
CA VAL A 968 14.63 -5.91 2.29
C VAL A 968 15.50 -5.88 1.03
N GLN A 969 15.98 -4.70 0.64
CA GLN A 969 16.87 -4.50 -0.50
C GLN A 969 18.17 -5.30 -0.35
N LEU A 970 18.85 -5.20 0.79
CA LEU A 970 20.09 -5.96 1.06
C LEU A 970 19.88 -7.47 1.02
N ALA A 971 18.78 -7.98 1.58
CA ALA A 971 18.49 -9.41 1.54
C ALA A 971 18.29 -9.92 0.11
N GLU A 972 17.61 -9.14 -0.75
CA GLU A 972 17.42 -9.49 -2.17
C GLU A 972 18.71 -9.33 -3.00
N GLU A 973 19.44 -8.22 -2.83
CA GLU A 973 20.76 -8.00 -3.43
C GLU A 973 21.71 -9.17 -3.11
N LEU A 974 21.81 -9.53 -1.83
CA LEU A 974 22.65 -10.63 -1.35
C LEU A 974 22.19 -12.01 -1.86
N LYS A 975 20.87 -12.26 -1.92
CA LYS A 975 20.32 -13.53 -2.44
C LYS A 975 20.58 -13.69 -3.95
N ARG A 976 20.45 -12.61 -4.75
CA ARG A 976 20.81 -12.61 -6.18
C ARG A 976 22.32 -12.80 -6.40
N VAL A 977 23.17 -12.04 -5.69
CA VAL A 977 24.63 -12.16 -5.80
C VAL A 977 25.11 -13.56 -5.40
N ARG A 978 24.50 -14.19 -4.39
CA ARG A 978 24.76 -15.59 -4.01
C ARG A 978 24.39 -16.57 -5.14
N GLN A 979 23.21 -16.43 -5.75
CA GLN A 979 22.77 -17.23 -6.91
C GLN A 979 23.69 -17.08 -8.14
N ILE A 980 24.12 -15.85 -8.44
CA ILE A 980 25.07 -15.56 -9.54
C ILE A 980 26.44 -16.22 -9.26
N GLN A 981 26.96 -16.09 -8.04
CA GLN A 981 28.23 -16.72 -7.65
C GLN A 981 28.15 -18.24 -7.71
N GLU A 982 27.06 -18.86 -7.21
CA GLU A 982 26.89 -20.32 -7.25
C GLU A 982 26.83 -20.86 -8.70
N LYS A 983 26.17 -20.14 -9.61
CA LYS A 983 26.19 -20.47 -11.06
C LYS A 983 27.60 -20.33 -11.66
N LEU A 984 28.31 -19.24 -11.36
CA LEU A 984 29.69 -19.02 -11.82
C LEU A 984 30.64 -20.10 -11.30
N GLU A 985 30.53 -20.50 -10.03
CA GLU A 985 31.36 -21.55 -9.43
C GLU A 985 31.02 -22.95 -9.97
N GLU A 986 29.74 -23.30 -10.20
CA GLU A 986 29.37 -24.56 -10.88
C GLU A 986 29.89 -24.59 -12.33
N PHE A 987 29.85 -23.47 -13.05
CA PHE A 987 30.42 -23.35 -14.38
C PHE A 987 31.96 -23.46 -14.39
N ILE A 988 32.68 -22.72 -13.53
CA ILE A 988 34.16 -22.80 -13.41
C ILE A 988 34.60 -24.22 -13.03
N LYS A 989 33.88 -24.88 -12.11
CA LYS A 989 34.14 -26.26 -11.71
C LYS A 989 33.94 -27.24 -12.87
N SER A 990 32.89 -27.05 -13.65
CA SER A 990 32.61 -27.87 -14.84
C SER A 990 33.65 -27.65 -15.95
N LEU A 991 34.05 -26.39 -16.17
CA LEU A 991 35.05 -26.01 -17.16
C LEU A 991 36.46 -26.54 -16.82
N ASN A 992 36.81 -26.58 -15.53
CA ASN A 992 38.06 -27.19 -15.07
C ASN A 992 38.02 -28.72 -15.03
N ALA A 993 36.84 -29.34 -15.22
CA ALA A 993 36.66 -30.79 -15.34
C ALA A 993 36.58 -31.29 -16.80
N GLU A 994 36.72 -30.39 -17.79
CA GLU A 994 36.93 -30.72 -19.21
C GLU A 994 38.41 -30.49 -19.65
N LYS A 995 39.29 -30.19 -18.68
CA LYS A 995 40.76 -30.20 -18.83
C LYS A 995 41.32 -31.60 -18.52
#